data_AF-A0A8C7ICK4-F1
#
_entry.id   AF-A0A8C7ICK4-F1
#
_cell.length_a   1.000
_cell.length_b   1.000
_cell.length_c   1.000
_cell.angle_alpha   90.00
_cell.angle_beta   90.00
_cell.angle_gamma   90.00
#
_symmetry.space_group_name_H-M   'P 1'
#
loop_
_entity.id
_entity.type
_entity.pdbx_description
1 polymer ?
#
loop_
_entity_poly.entity_id
_entity_poly.type
_entity_poly.pdbx_seq_one_letter_code
_entity_poly.pdbx_strand_id
1 'polypeptide(L)'
;METTLLMCLIPLTDSAVLPSAASTGQRWTCSRFRCGEQRLADSLCSCSDDCVKAGDCCANYYSTCKGNCGTTTPYMRPAYPTKTFPNHYTIVTGLYPESHGIVDNKMYDVTRNASFSLKVAEKFNAKWYQGEPVWLTAMYNKLKSATFFWPGADVAINGRFPDFYKKYDRNIPFEERISTIFQWLNLPQGERPDFYTLYLEEPDSAGHRYGPMSSQVIEALLNVDRLLGFLMDGLKQKNLHHCVNLVLLSDHGMEEASCKKAAFVNSYQDNVDDFTVVQGPAARIRPKRVPEDFYSFDYEGLVKNLSCRIPDQPMRPYLKEHLPKRMHFANNVRIERAHLYMKPGWQAALQPKEIKYCSGGFHGSDNVFKNMQTIFIGYGPGLKYKTNVAPFENIEVYNLLCDLLDIPPAPNNGTHGSLNHLLKNPPHLPVYPAELSSDSTCEASGPAPSDNLGCSCSPSPPSDSGAKALHLPYGIPRVLQENADYCVLHHADYVNGYSKDILMPLWVAYTINPLVSLAEACVRTDVRVAPLSSQNCVRYRDNPALSYGLLHPPSNYLDSQIWVLNPCLHKYDNIFSDVWMYFHDVLLVKYSQQLNGVNVVSGPIFDQLYDGHFDAPKIITLHEAPIPTHFYVILTSCGNSSFSPADCQGRLETTSFILPHRSDHTETCANGSDFQWVQEWAEFHASRVRDVELLTGLSFYHDRISVEETLQLKTFLQTF
;
A
#
# COMPACT_ATOMS: atom_id res chain seq x y z
N MET A 1 -13.51 -10.46 7.87
CA MET A 1 -14.28 -9.25 8.19
C MET A 1 -14.89 -9.40 9.55
N GLU A 2 -14.11 -9.10 10.57
CA GLU A 2 -14.59 -8.93 11.94
C GLU A 2 -15.03 -7.47 12.11
N THR A 3 -16.10 -7.21 12.85
CA THR A 3 -16.66 -5.86 12.97
C THR A 3 -16.16 -5.18 14.23
N THR A 4 -15.47 -4.06 14.04
CA THR A 4 -14.61 -3.49 15.06
C THR A 4 -14.80 -1.98 15.13
N LEU A 5 -14.87 -1.45 16.35
CA LEU A 5 -15.44 -0.15 16.64
C LEU A 5 -14.60 0.59 17.70
N LEU A 6 -14.28 1.84 17.39
CA LEU A 6 -13.39 2.72 18.14
C LEU A 6 -14.14 4.02 18.51
N MET A 7 -13.91 4.57 19.70
CA MET A 7 -14.60 5.79 20.17
C MET A 7 -13.66 6.78 20.90
N CYS A 8 -13.76 8.06 20.55
CA CYS A 8 -13.14 9.24 21.22
C CYS A 8 -14.23 10.32 21.50
N LEU A 9 -13.96 11.44 22.21
CA LEU A 9 -15.00 12.41 22.67
C LEU A 9 -14.62 13.91 22.54
N ILE A 10 -15.47 14.79 21.95
CA ILE A 10 -15.26 16.26 21.75
C ILE A 10 -16.59 17.10 21.84
N PRO A 11 -16.62 18.41 22.23
CA PRO A 11 -17.81 19.30 22.26
C PRO A 11 -18.35 19.84 20.89
N LEU A 12 -19.42 20.67 20.89
CA LEU A 12 -20.35 20.90 19.75
C LEU A 12 -21.00 22.32 19.60
N THR A 13 -21.45 22.65 18.36
CA THR A 13 -22.54 23.61 17.98
C THR A 13 -23.17 23.29 16.59
N ASP A 14 -24.35 23.84 16.24
CA ASP A 14 -25.35 23.38 15.21
C ASP A 14 -25.88 24.51 14.25
N SER A 15 -26.70 24.34 13.17
CA SER A 15 -27.07 23.26 12.19
C SER A 15 -28.01 23.83 11.07
N ALA A 16 -28.22 23.18 9.89
CA ALA A 16 -29.22 23.56 8.84
C ALA A 16 -29.52 22.49 7.73
N VAL A 17 -30.55 22.66 6.87
CA VAL A 17 -31.20 21.59 6.02
C VAL A 17 -31.88 22.09 4.69
N LEU A 18 -32.27 21.15 3.77
CA LEU A 18 -33.29 21.18 2.64
C LEU A 18 -32.83 21.56 1.19
N PRO A 19 -33.58 21.22 0.08
CA PRO A 19 -34.70 20.26 -0.18
C PRO A 19 -34.51 19.28 -1.41
N SER A 20 -35.59 18.58 -1.85
CA SER A 20 -35.70 17.56 -2.95
C SER A 20 -36.33 18.13 -4.27
N ALA A 21 -36.73 17.43 -5.37
CA ALA A 21 -37.02 16.02 -5.77
C ALA A 21 -36.67 15.79 -7.30
N ALA A 22 -37.30 15.05 -8.25
CA ALA A 22 -38.46 14.12 -8.40
C ALA A 22 -38.33 13.22 -9.70
N SER A 23 -39.25 12.25 -9.95
CA SER A 23 -39.44 11.35 -11.15
C SER A 23 -39.12 9.83 -11.03
N THR A 24 -39.82 8.99 -11.82
CA THR A 24 -40.33 7.67 -11.39
C THR A 24 -40.01 6.45 -12.28
N GLY A 25 -40.30 5.25 -11.75
CA GLY A 25 -40.27 3.95 -12.44
C GLY A 25 -40.27 2.78 -11.44
N GLN A 26 -40.84 1.61 -11.77
CA GLN A 26 -40.89 0.44 -10.88
C GLN A 26 -39.48 -0.05 -10.52
N ARG A 27 -39.09 0.04 -9.25
CA ARG A 27 -37.71 -0.23 -8.77
C ARG A 27 -37.70 -0.81 -7.36
N TRP A 28 -36.81 -1.78 -7.13
CA TRP A 28 -36.43 -2.30 -5.81
C TRP A 28 -35.55 -1.33 -4.98
N THR A 29 -35.31 -0.12 -5.50
CA THR A 29 -34.37 0.84 -4.94
C THR A 29 -34.96 2.23 -4.90
N CYS A 30 -34.55 2.99 -3.88
CA CYS A 30 -34.71 4.44 -3.85
C CYS A 30 -33.72 5.15 -4.79
N SER A 31 -34.04 6.39 -5.12
CA SER A 31 -33.18 7.39 -5.76
C SER A 31 -33.51 8.75 -5.14
N ARG A 32 -32.70 9.80 -5.35
CA ARG A 32 -33.02 11.18 -4.93
C ARG A 32 -34.45 11.64 -5.30
N PHE A 33 -35.03 11.01 -6.31
CA PHE A 33 -36.35 11.29 -6.86
C PHE A 33 -37.51 10.53 -6.20
N ARG A 34 -37.22 9.44 -5.48
CA ARG A 34 -38.18 8.65 -4.69
C ARG A 34 -38.17 8.98 -3.20
N CYS A 35 -37.15 9.70 -2.72
CA CYS A 35 -37.00 10.01 -1.30
C CYS A 35 -38.08 10.99 -0.81
N GLY A 36 -38.92 10.53 0.12
CA GLY A 36 -40.11 11.27 0.55
C GLY A 36 -41.28 11.15 -0.43
N GLU A 37 -41.31 10.11 -1.28
CA GLU A 37 -42.45 9.84 -2.16
C GLU A 37 -43.75 9.60 -1.36
N GLN A 38 -44.89 9.94 -1.95
CA GLN A 38 -46.16 9.37 -1.51
C GLN A 38 -46.20 7.89 -1.90
N ARG A 39 -46.78 7.05 -1.04
CA ARG A 39 -46.86 5.60 -1.25
C ARG A 39 -47.56 5.26 -2.57
N LEU A 40 -46.88 4.52 -3.42
CA LEU A 40 -47.42 4.00 -4.68
C LEU A 40 -47.81 2.54 -4.49
N ALA A 41 -49.06 2.18 -4.82
CA ALA A 41 -49.57 0.81 -4.67
C ALA A 41 -48.78 -0.22 -5.49
N ASP A 42 -48.24 0.19 -6.65
CA ASP A 42 -47.47 -0.66 -7.57
C ASP A 42 -45.95 -0.66 -7.27
N SER A 43 -45.54 -0.22 -6.07
CA SER A 43 -44.12 -0.22 -5.65
C SER A 43 -43.78 -1.47 -4.82
N LEU A 44 -42.70 -2.16 -5.20
CA LEU A 44 -42.25 -3.41 -4.57
C LEU A 44 -41.56 -3.19 -3.20
N CYS A 45 -41.23 -1.93 -2.91
CA CYS A 45 -40.72 -1.41 -1.65
C CYS A 45 -40.89 0.11 -1.68
N SER A 46 -41.02 0.76 -0.53
CA SER A 46 -41.29 2.19 -0.43
C SER A 46 -40.05 3.04 -0.11
N CYS A 47 -40.11 4.32 -0.50
CA CYS A 47 -39.14 5.35 -0.15
C CYS A 47 -39.80 6.56 0.55
N SER A 48 -41.01 6.38 1.07
CA SER A 48 -41.75 7.39 1.86
C SER A 48 -41.09 7.65 3.22
N ASP A 49 -41.52 8.69 3.93
CA ASP A 49 -41.04 8.97 5.29
C ASP A 49 -41.57 8.00 6.36
N ASP A 50 -42.63 7.24 6.06
CA ASP A 50 -43.22 6.26 6.97
C ASP A 50 -42.79 4.80 6.70
N CYS A 51 -42.00 4.52 5.66
CA CYS A 51 -41.61 3.14 5.32
C CYS A 51 -40.90 2.40 6.46
N VAL A 52 -40.15 3.13 7.29
CA VAL A 52 -39.45 2.57 8.47
C VAL A 52 -40.46 2.05 9.51
N LYS A 53 -41.59 2.74 9.66
CA LYS A 53 -42.65 2.38 10.61
C LYS A 53 -43.53 1.26 10.08
N ALA A 54 -43.67 1.14 8.76
CA ALA A 54 -44.41 0.06 8.10
C ALA A 54 -43.57 -1.20 7.84
N GLY A 55 -42.23 -1.10 7.91
CA GLY A 55 -41.30 -2.21 7.67
C GLY A 55 -41.05 -2.51 6.19
N ASP A 56 -41.35 -1.60 5.27
CA ASP A 56 -41.38 -1.84 3.82
C ASP A 56 -40.42 -0.97 3.00
N CYS A 57 -39.42 -0.35 3.63
CA CYS A 57 -38.41 0.45 2.93
C CYS A 57 -37.62 -0.37 1.89
N CYS A 58 -37.28 0.25 0.76
CA CYS A 58 -36.27 -0.32 -0.14
C CYS A 58 -34.90 -0.41 0.55
N ALA A 59 -34.10 -1.43 0.19
CA ALA A 59 -32.85 -1.75 0.89
C ALA A 59 -31.84 -0.58 0.99
N ASN A 60 -31.80 0.31 -0.02
CA ASN A 60 -30.91 1.48 -0.03
C ASN A 60 -31.54 2.77 0.55
N TYR A 61 -32.73 2.70 1.16
CA TYR A 61 -33.47 3.87 1.66
C TYR A 61 -32.64 4.76 2.58
N TYR A 62 -31.98 4.21 3.60
CA TYR A 62 -31.15 4.99 4.51
C TYR A 62 -30.01 5.70 3.77
N SER A 63 -29.24 4.96 2.97
CA SER A 63 -28.11 5.50 2.20
C SER A 63 -28.50 6.57 1.18
N THR A 64 -29.69 6.46 0.58
CA THR A 64 -30.11 7.32 -0.55
C THR A 64 -31.07 8.44 -0.14
N CYS A 65 -31.87 8.26 0.91
CA CYS A 65 -32.94 9.19 1.30
C CYS A 65 -32.77 9.87 2.65
N LYS A 66 -32.06 9.25 3.60
CA LYS A 66 -31.60 9.95 4.81
C LYS A 66 -30.16 10.43 4.66
N GLY A 67 -29.36 9.69 3.89
CA GLY A 67 -27.97 9.96 3.52
C GLY A 67 -27.02 9.59 4.64
N ASN A 68 -25.87 8.99 4.30
CA ASN A 68 -24.87 8.56 5.27
C ASN A 68 -24.40 9.72 6.17
N CYS A 69 -24.67 9.67 7.47
CA CYS A 69 -24.42 10.78 8.38
C CYS A 69 -22.93 10.99 8.77
N GLY A 70 -21.99 10.30 8.13
CA GLY A 70 -20.56 10.34 8.48
C GLY A 70 -19.64 10.71 7.32
N THR A 71 -18.37 10.39 7.49
CA THR A 71 -17.36 10.31 6.44
C THR A 71 -17.13 8.83 6.10
N THR A 72 -17.30 8.47 4.84
CA THR A 72 -17.20 7.09 4.34
C THR A 72 -16.23 6.99 3.17
N THR A 73 -15.61 5.82 2.98
CA THR A 73 -14.80 5.50 1.80
C THR A 73 -15.39 4.28 1.08
N PRO A 74 -15.25 4.13 -0.26
CA PRO A 74 -15.69 2.93 -0.96
C PRO A 74 -15.08 1.64 -0.39
N TYR A 75 -13.85 1.73 0.13
CA TYR A 75 -13.20 0.71 0.95
C TYR A 75 -11.94 1.27 1.62
N MET A 76 -11.54 0.67 2.74
CA MET A 76 -10.20 0.83 3.33
C MET A 76 -9.34 -0.39 2.95
N ARG A 77 -8.06 -0.19 2.66
CA ARG A 77 -7.13 -1.28 2.31
C ARG A 77 -6.45 -1.84 3.56
N PRO A 78 -6.49 -3.16 3.79
CA PRO A 78 -5.73 -3.80 4.86
C PRO A 78 -4.22 -3.89 4.54
N ALA A 79 -3.40 -4.20 5.54
CA ALA A 79 -2.02 -4.65 5.40
C ALA A 79 -1.95 -6.14 5.02
N TYR A 80 -0.84 -6.54 4.38
CA TYR A 80 -0.59 -7.93 3.99
C TYR A 80 0.16 -8.71 5.10
N PRO A 81 -0.18 -9.98 5.37
CA PRO A 81 -1.33 -10.72 4.86
C PRO A 81 -2.64 -10.25 5.51
N THR A 82 -3.74 -10.38 4.78
CA THR A 82 -5.07 -9.88 5.19
C THR A 82 -5.72 -10.76 6.28
N LYS A 83 -5.11 -10.73 7.47
CA LYS A 83 -5.38 -11.59 8.64
C LYS A 83 -5.67 -10.74 9.88
N THR A 84 -6.45 -11.35 10.78
CA THR A 84 -6.97 -10.77 12.03
C THR A 84 -5.94 -10.05 12.90
N PHE A 85 -4.95 -10.78 13.42
CA PHE A 85 -3.99 -10.24 14.39
C PHE A 85 -3.02 -9.24 13.76
N PRO A 86 -2.50 -9.45 12.54
CA PRO A 86 -1.77 -8.42 11.82
C PRO A 86 -2.59 -7.13 11.67
N ASN A 87 -3.78 -7.19 11.06
CA ASN A 87 -4.50 -5.98 10.69
C ASN A 87 -5.09 -5.21 11.86
N HIS A 88 -5.63 -5.90 12.88
CA HIS A 88 -6.06 -5.22 14.10
C HIS A 88 -4.87 -4.53 14.80
N TYR A 89 -3.68 -5.13 14.81
CA TYR A 89 -2.53 -4.53 15.47
C TYR A 89 -1.89 -3.40 14.62
N THR A 90 -1.90 -3.50 13.28
CA THR A 90 -1.64 -2.39 12.35
C THR A 90 -2.55 -1.19 12.66
N ILE A 91 -3.87 -1.37 12.72
CA ILE A 91 -4.86 -0.28 12.93
C ILE A 91 -4.55 0.56 14.18
N VAL A 92 -4.03 -0.05 15.25
CA VAL A 92 -3.71 0.64 16.51
C VAL A 92 -2.25 1.03 16.66
N THR A 93 -1.35 0.69 15.74
CA THR A 93 0.08 1.07 15.79
C THR A 93 0.54 1.93 14.61
N GLY A 94 -0.22 1.94 13.51
CA GLY A 94 0.14 2.56 12.24
C GLY A 94 1.30 1.86 11.52
N LEU A 95 1.69 0.67 11.98
CA LEU A 95 2.86 -0.07 11.49
C LEU A 95 2.48 -1.21 10.54
N TYR A 96 3.40 -1.54 9.63
CA TYR A 96 3.31 -2.78 8.85
C TYR A 96 3.58 -4.02 9.72
N PRO A 97 3.06 -5.20 9.34
CA PRO A 97 3.24 -6.44 10.10
C PRO A 97 4.69 -6.87 10.30
N GLU A 98 5.59 -6.51 9.38
CA GLU A 98 7.03 -6.73 9.57
C GLU A 98 7.61 -5.86 10.69
N SER A 99 7.27 -4.56 10.74
CA SER A 99 7.71 -3.60 11.76
C SER A 99 7.16 -3.93 13.15
N HIS A 100 5.85 -4.25 13.25
CA HIS A 100 5.22 -4.55 14.53
C HIS A 100 5.29 -6.04 14.94
N GLY A 101 5.86 -6.89 14.08
CA GLY A 101 6.25 -8.28 14.39
C GLY A 101 5.12 -9.29 14.61
N ILE A 102 3.86 -8.92 14.35
CA ILE A 102 2.70 -9.81 14.42
C ILE A 102 2.32 -10.13 12.96
N VAL A 103 3.05 -11.06 12.35
CA VAL A 103 3.01 -11.28 10.88
C VAL A 103 1.89 -12.20 10.40
N ASP A 104 1.32 -13.02 11.29
CA ASP A 104 0.16 -13.89 11.02
C ASP A 104 -0.46 -14.37 12.36
N ASN A 105 -1.65 -14.95 12.30
CA ASN A 105 -2.33 -15.65 13.41
C ASN A 105 -1.56 -16.93 13.88
N LYS A 106 -0.49 -17.32 13.15
CA LYS A 106 0.48 -18.39 13.46
C LYS A 106 1.86 -18.01 12.91
N MET A 107 2.89 -17.98 13.75
CA MET A 107 4.27 -17.66 13.34
C MET A 107 5.31 -18.32 14.25
N TYR A 108 6.55 -18.41 13.78
CA TYR A 108 7.70 -18.94 14.53
C TYR A 108 8.80 -17.87 14.62
N ASP A 109 9.48 -17.78 15.76
CA ASP A 109 10.60 -16.88 15.98
C ASP A 109 11.84 -17.72 16.33
N VAL A 110 12.75 -17.86 15.35
CA VAL A 110 13.99 -18.64 15.48
C VAL A 110 14.90 -18.10 16.60
N THR A 111 14.96 -16.78 16.77
CA THR A 111 15.82 -16.12 17.76
C THR A 111 15.40 -16.42 19.20
N ARG A 112 14.14 -16.84 19.37
CA ARG A 112 13.52 -17.22 20.65
C ARG A 112 13.20 -18.71 20.75
N ASN A 113 13.41 -19.47 19.67
CA ASN A 113 12.90 -20.83 19.45
C ASN A 113 11.45 -21.03 19.94
N ALA A 114 10.54 -20.15 19.51
CA ALA A 114 9.17 -20.08 20.02
C ALA A 114 8.12 -20.06 18.90
N SER A 115 6.94 -20.64 19.16
CA SER A 115 5.78 -20.60 18.25
C SER A 115 4.62 -19.80 18.85
N PHE A 116 4.16 -18.80 18.11
CA PHE A 116 2.96 -18.03 18.41
C PHE A 116 1.73 -18.66 17.77
N SER A 117 0.63 -18.72 18.51
CA SER A 117 -0.71 -18.89 17.96
C SER A 117 -1.78 -18.44 18.94
N LEU A 118 -2.95 -18.06 18.43
CA LEU A 118 -4.06 -17.48 19.21
C LEU A 118 -4.61 -18.39 20.32
N LYS A 119 -4.23 -19.68 20.31
CA LYS A 119 -4.70 -20.73 21.26
C LYS A 119 -3.65 -21.21 22.26
N VAL A 120 -2.46 -20.60 22.32
CA VAL A 120 -1.38 -21.00 23.23
C VAL A 120 -0.94 -19.84 24.13
N ALA A 121 -0.31 -20.17 25.26
CA ALA A 121 0.12 -19.18 26.26
C ALA A 121 1.07 -18.09 25.70
N GLU A 122 1.86 -18.41 24.67
CA GLU A 122 2.72 -17.44 23.97
C GLU A 122 1.94 -16.26 23.37
N LYS A 123 0.62 -16.35 23.16
CA LYS A 123 -0.22 -15.19 22.81
C LYS A 123 -0.10 -14.04 23.83
N PHE A 124 0.18 -14.35 25.10
CA PHE A 124 0.33 -13.37 26.18
C PHE A 124 1.78 -12.93 26.43
N ASN A 125 2.75 -13.41 25.63
CA ASN A 125 4.15 -13.05 25.78
C ASN A 125 4.45 -11.74 25.03
N ALA A 126 4.62 -10.65 25.78
CA ALA A 126 4.79 -9.30 25.23
C ALA A 126 5.94 -9.17 24.20
N LYS A 127 6.94 -10.07 24.21
CA LYS A 127 8.03 -10.09 23.22
C LYS A 127 7.59 -10.30 21.76
N TRP A 128 6.35 -10.76 21.51
CA TRP A 128 5.78 -10.82 20.15
C TRP A 128 5.31 -9.47 19.62
N TYR A 129 4.97 -8.53 20.51
CA TYR A 129 4.32 -7.27 20.17
C TYR A 129 5.35 -6.15 20.14
N GLN A 130 5.59 -5.57 18.97
CA GLN A 130 6.47 -4.42 18.77
C GLN A 130 5.65 -3.14 18.56
N GLY A 131 6.31 -1.98 18.42
CA GLY A 131 5.64 -0.68 18.27
C GLY A 131 4.93 -0.20 19.53
N GLU A 132 4.11 0.83 19.37
CA GLU A 132 3.28 1.39 20.44
C GLU A 132 1.81 1.43 20.02
N PRO A 133 0.92 0.64 20.64
CA PRO A 133 -0.50 0.69 20.35
C PRO A 133 -1.15 1.94 20.98
N VAL A 134 -2.12 2.54 20.30
CA VAL A 134 -2.73 3.84 20.61
C VAL A 134 -3.27 3.99 22.03
N TRP A 135 -3.67 2.89 22.68
CA TRP A 135 -4.05 2.93 24.10
C TRP A 135 -2.88 3.30 25.02
N LEU A 136 -1.65 2.86 24.71
CA LEU A 136 -0.45 3.31 25.42
C LEU A 136 -0.09 4.75 25.06
N THR A 137 -0.20 5.15 23.79
CA THR A 137 0.02 6.54 23.35
C THR A 137 -0.91 7.51 24.07
N ALA A 138 -2.19 7.15 24.22
CA ALA A 138 -3.16 7.88 25.03
C ALA A 138 -2.73 7.95 26.50
N MET A 139 -2.35 6.83 27.12
CA MET A 139 -1.90 6.77 28.52
C MET A 139 -0.62 7.56 28.79
N TYR A 140 0.34 7.60 27.86
CA TYR A 140 1.54 8.43 27.99
C TYR A 140 1.22 9.92 27.88
N ASN A 141 0.21 10.28 27.07
CA ASN A 141 -0.36 11.62 27.00
C ASN A 141 -1.44 11.91 28.08
N LYS A 142 -1.51 11.08 29.14
CA LYS A 142 -2.35 11.24 30.35
C LYS A 142 -3.86 11.04 30.14
N LEU A 143 -4.28 10.57 28.96
CA LEU A 143 -5.65 10.10 28.70
C LEU A 143 -5.85 8.68 29.23
N LYS A 144 -7.11 8.27 29.41
CA LYS A 144 -7.47 6.92 29.87
C LYS A 144 -7.99 6.04 28.75
N SER A 145 -7.73 4.73 28.84
CA SER A 145 -8.02 3.76 27.78
C SER A 145 -8.85 2.56 28.26
N ALA A 146 -9.82 2.13 27.46
CA ALA A 146 -10.63 0.96 27.77
C ALA A 146 -10.90 0.04 26.56
N THR A 147 -10.51 -1.22 26.66
CA THR A 147 -10.55 -2.15 25.51
C THR A 147 -11.47 -3.35 25.79
N PHE A 148 -12.66 -3.37 25.17
CA PHE A 148 -13.51 -4.57 25.14
C PHE A 148 -13.09 -5.47 23.98
N PHE A 149 -12.02 -6.21 24.24
CA PHE A 149 -11.25 -7.03 23.30
C PHE A 149 -10.52 -6.19 22.22
N TRP A 150 -9.23 -6.51 22.05
CA TRP A 150 -8.43 -6.17 20.88
C TRP A 150 -7.17 -7.06 20.87
N PRO A 151 -6.67 -7.52 19.71
CA PRO A 151 -5.37 -8.19 19.61
C PRO A 151 -4.23 -7.36 20.24
N GLY A 152 -3.64 -7.87 21.32
CA GLY A 152 -2.57 -7.20 22.08
C GLY A 152 -3.02 -6.41 23.31
N ALA A 153 -4.31 -6.05 23.43
CA ALA A 153 -4.80 -5.27 24.58
C ALA A 153 -4.87 -6.09 25.89
N ASP A 154 -4.92 -7.42 25.81
CA ASP A 154 -4.77 -8.33 26.94
C ASP A 154 -3.32 -8.83 27.14
N VAL A 155 -2.33 -8.05 26.69
CA VAL A 155 -0.89 -8.31 26.79
C VAL A 155 -0.15 -7.10 27.41
N ALA A 156 0.87 -7.36 28.23
CA ALA A 156 1.64 -6.34 28.95
C ALA A 156 2.69 -5.63 28.06
N ILE A 157 2.25 -4.98 26.99
CA ILE A 157 3.11 -4.28 26.01
C ILE A 157 3.82 -3.13 26.71
N ASN A 158 5.15 -3.03 26.53
CA ASN A 158 6.03 -2.11 27.28
C ASN A 158 5.80 -2.14 28.82
N GLY A 159 5.40 -3.30 29.35
CA GLY A 159 5.11 -3.51 30.77
C GLY A 159 3.75 -2.98 31.24
N ARG A 160 2.87 -2.54 30.34
CA ARG A 160 1.58 -1.91 30.64
C ARG A 160 0.40 -2.60 29.94
N PHE A 161 -0.77 -2.45 30.53
CA PHE A 161 -2.08 -2.77 29.94
C PHE A 161 -2.88 -1.46 29.82
N PRO A 162 -3.96 -1.42 29.02
CA PRO A 162 -4.98 -0.37 29.12
C PRO A 162 -5.52 -0.22 30.55
N ASP A 163 -6.02 0.97 30.93
CA ASP A 163 -6.61 1.22 32.26
C ASP A 163 -7.73 0.21 32.58
N PHE A 164 -8.54 -0.11 31.57
CA PHE A 164 -9.54 -1.17 31.62
C PHE A 164 -9.38 -2.09 30.42
N TYR A 165 -9.23 -3.40 30.64
CA TYR A 165 -9.22 -4.38 29.56
C TYR A 165 -10.00 -5.63 29.93
N LYS A 166 -10.42 -6.38 28.91
CA LYS A 166 -11.01 -7.71 29.05
C LYS A 166 -10.09 -8.71 28.36
N LYS A 167 -9.68 -9.76 29.07
CA LYS A 167 -9.02 -10.92 28.47
C LYS A 167 -9.98 -11.58 27.49
N TYR A 168 -9.49 -11.95 26.30
CA TYR A 168 -10.34 -12.45 25.23
C TYR A 168 -11.14 -13.70 25.64
N ASP A 169 -12.47 -13.61 25.61
CA ASP A 169 -13.40 -14.73 25.75
C ASP A 169 -14.56 -14.59 24.75
N ARG A 170 -14.52 -15.45 23.73
CA ARG A 170 -15.52 -15.52 22.65
C ARG A 170 -16.96 -15.77 23.12
N ASN A 171 -17.14 -16.25 24.36
CA ASN A 171 -18.45 -16.66 24.87
C ASN A 171 -19.24 -15.49 25.45
N ILE A 172 -18.61 -14.31 25.66
CA ILE A 172 -19.31 -13.11 26.15
C ILE A 172 -20.22 -12.55 25.05
N PRO A 173 -21.55 -12.46 25.27
CA PRO A 173 -22.51 -11.96 24.28
C PRO A 173 -22.24 -10.51 23.88
N PHE A 174 -22.52 -10.16 22.61
CA PHE A 174 -22.24 -8.84 22.06
C PHE A 174 -22.94 -7.69 22.81
N GLU A 175 -24.16 -7.93 23.29
CA GLU A 175 -24.90 -7.01 24.16
C GLU A 175 -24.19 -6.72 25.49
N GLU A 176 -23.50 -7.71 26.09
CA GLU A 176 -22.76 -7.53 27.34
C GLU A 176 -21.49 -6.68 27.11
N ARG A 177 -20.85 -6.86 25.94
CA ARG A 177 -19.71 -6.04 25.51
C ARG A 177 -20.11 -4.57 25.42
N ILE A 178 -21.20 -4.27 24.69
CA ILE A 178 -21.76 -2.91 24.55
C ILE A 178 -22.22 -2.36 25.91
N SER A 179 -22.89 -3.18 26.73
CA SER A 179 -23.31 -2.80 28.09
C SER A 179 -22.12 -2.39 28.96
N THR A 180 -20.97 -3.04 28.80
CA THR A 180 -19.74 -2.69 29.52
C THR A 180 -19.11 -1.39 29.01
N ILE A 181 -19.13 -1.12 27.69
CA ILE A 181 -18.76 0.20 27.16
C ILE A 181 -19.60 1.30 27.83
N PHE A 182 -20.90 1.07 28.00
CA PHE A 182 -21.77 2.01 28.73
C PHE A 182 -21.51 2.08 30.24
N GLN A 183 -21.02 1.03 30.89
CA GLN A 183 -20.58 1.10 32.28
C GLN A 183 -19.36 2.02 32.41
N TRP A 184 -18.35 1.85 31.54
CA TRP A 184 -17.16 2.69 31.50
C TRP A 184 -17.48 4.16 31.16
N LEU A 185 -18.37 4.42 30.20
CA LEU A 185 -18.83 5.79 29.87
C LEU A 185 -19.58 6.50 31.01
N ASN A 186 -20.08 5.76 32.02
CA ASN A 186 -20.76 6.33 33.21
C ASN A 186 -19.80 6.59 34.37
N LEU A 187 -18.52 6.24 34.28
CA LEU A 187 -17.53 6.57 35.30
C LEU A 187 -17.40 8.10 35.47
N PRO A 188 -17.00 8.57 36.67
CA PRO A 188 -16.81 10.00 36.90
C PRO A 188 -15.65 10.56 36.05
N GLN A 189 -15.66 11.87 35.83
CA GLN A 189 -14.58 12.58 35.14
C GLN A 189 -13.25 12.35 35.87
N GLY A 190 -12.21 11.92 35.13
CA GLY A 190 -10.91 11.52 35.68
C GLY A 190 -10.75 10.01 35.93
N GLU A 191 -11.84 9.25 36.06
CA GLU A 191 -11.84 7.77 36.01
C GLU A 191 -12.29 7.24 34.65
N ARG A 192 -13.21 7.95 33.99
CA ARG A 192 -13.73 7.61 32.67
C ARG A 192 -12.63 7.61 31.59
N PRO A 193 -12.57 6.56 30.73
CA PRO A 193 -11.72 6.54 29.55
C PRO A 193 -12.08 7.60 28.50
N ASP A 194 -11.08 7.99 27.72
CA ASP A 194 -11.18 8.88 26.57
C ASP A 194 -11.12 8.09 25.26
N PHE A 195 -10.32 7.02 25.23
CA PHE A 195 -10.21 6.07 24.11
C PHE A 195 -10.87 4.72 24.44
N TYR A 196 -11.69 4.21 23.51
CA TYR A 196 -12.37 2.91 23.66
C TYR A 196 -12.16 1.99 22.46
N THR A 197 -12.09 0.68 22.71
CA THR A 197 -12.30 -0.36 21.69
C THR A 197 -13.48 -1.28 22.01
N LEU A 198 -14.17 -1.71 20.97
CA LEU A 198 -15.17 -2.77 20.97
C LEU A 198 -14.96 -3.66 19.73
N TYR A 199 -15.03 -4.98 19.92
CA TYR A 199 -14.73 -5.97 18.88
C TYR A 199 -15.78 -7.10 18.85
N LEU A 200 -16.15 -7.53 17.64
CA LEU A 200 -17.17 -8.57 17.36
C LEU A 200 -16.65 -9.57 16.30
N GLU A 201 -16.69 -10.88 16.60
CA GLU A 201 -16.24 -11.97 15.70
C GLU A 201 -17.13 -12.22 14.46
N GLU A 202 -18.07 -11.33 14.17
CA GLU A 202 -19.01 -11.42 13.04
C GLU A 202 -18.88 -10.18 12.14
N PRO A 203 -19.13 -10.29 10.82
CA PRO A 203 -19.60 -11.47 10.08
C PRO A 203 -18.54 -12.53 9.74
N ASP A 204 -17.31 -12.46 10.28
CA ASP A 204 -16.24 -13.41 9.94
C ASP A 204 -16.56 -14.86 10.32
N SER A 205 -17.08 -15.11 11.51
CA SER A 205 -17.41 -16.46 11.97
C SER A 205 -18.49 -17.13 11.10
N ALA A 206 -19.50 -16.38 10.66
CA ALA A 206 -20.46 -16.82 9.66
C ALA A 206 -19.79 -17.01 8.28
N GLY A 207 -19.01 -16.03 7.82
CA GLY A 207 -18.31 -16.06 6.53
C GLY A 207 -17.40 -17.27 6.39
N HIS A 208 -16.57 -17.55 7.38
CA HIS A 208 -15.72 -18.73 7.45
C HIS A 208 -16.51 -20.05 7.41
N ARG A 209 -17.66 -20.14 8.10
CA ARG A 209 -18.43 -21.38 8.22
C ARG A 209 -19.30 -21.67 7.00
N TYR A 210 -19.88 -20.64 6.39
CA TYR A 210 -20.96 -20.78 5.39
C TYR A 210 -20.64 -20.16 4.03
N GLY A 211 -19.57 -19.36 3.93
CA GLY A 211 -19.18 -18.63 2.72
C GLY A 211 -19.69 -17.19 2.73
N PRO A 212 -18.96 -16.21 2.15
CA PRO A 212 -19.38 -14.80 2.12
C PRO A 212 -20.74 -14.54 1.46
N MET A 213 -21.22 -15.45 0.59
CA MET A 213 -22.48 -15.31 -0.15
C MET A 213 -23.63 -16.15 0.44
N SER A 214 -23.65 -16.34 1.76
CA SER A 214 -24.61 -17.20 2.49
C SER A 214 -25.68 -16.40 3.24
N SER A 215 -26.85 -17.01 3.52
CA SER A 215 -27.89 -16.35 4.33
C SER A 215 -27.42 -16.10 5.76
N GLN A 216 -26.54 -16.95 6.29
CA GLN A 216 -25.99 -16.81 7.63
C GLN A 216 -25.07 -15.59 7.75
N VAL A 217 -24.37 -15.19 6.68
CA VAL A 217 -23.65 -13.90 6.64
C VAL A 217 -24.62 -12.72 6.63
N ILE A 218 -25.76 -12.82 5.95
CA ILE A 218 -26.82 -11.78 6.01
C ILE A 218 -27.42 -11.70 7.42
N GLU A 219 -27.71 -12.83 8.06
CA GLU A 219 -28.19 -12.90 9.46
C GLU A 219 -27.16 -12.29 10.43
N ALA A 220 -25.87 -12.58 10.26
CA ALA A 220 -24.78 -12.00 11.05
C ALA A 220 -24.65 -10.49 10.85
N LEU A 221 -24.70 -10.01 9.60
CA LEU A 221 -24.68 -8.58 9.27
C LEU A 221 -25.87 -7.82 9.88
N LEU A 222 -27.09 -8.35 9.75
CA LEU A 222 -28.29 -7.77 10.35
C LEU A 222 -28.21 -7.73 11.88
N ASN A 223 -27.61 -8.75 12.50
CA ASN A 223 -27.38 -8.77 13.94
C ASN A 223 -26.37 -7.69 14.38
N VAL A 224 -25.27 -7.55 13.65
CA VAL A 224 -24.24 -6.52 13.90
C VAL A 224 -24.77 -5.10 13.68
N ASP A 225 -25.57 -4.87 12.64
CA ASP A 225 -26.24 -3.57 12.40
C ASP A 225 -27.21 -3.20 13.53
N ARG A 226 -28.03 -4.17 14.00
CA ARG A 226 -28.88 -4.00 15.20
C ARG A 226 -28.06 -3.63 16.44
N LEU A 227 -26.89 -4.23 16.62
CA LEU A 227 -25.99 -3.98 17.75
C LEU A 227 -25.32 -2.59 17.67
N LEU A 228 -24.95 -2.15 16.47
CA LEU A 228 -24.54 -0.77 16.20
C LEU A 228 -25.67 0.21 16.50
N GLY A 229 -26.91 -0.09 16.11
CA GLY A 229 -28.11 0.66 16.47
C GLY A 229 -28.30 0.78 17.98
N PHE A 230 -28.17 -0.32 18.72
CA PHE A 230 -28.24 -0.33 20.19
C PHE A 230 -27.16 0.54 20.85
N LEU A 231 -25.94 0.55 20.33
CA LEU A 231 -24.88 1.47 20.77
C LEU A 231 -25.26 2.94 20.45
N MET A 232 -25.75 3.23 19.25
CA MET A 232 -26.13 4.61 18.88
C MET A 232 -27.31 5.14 19.70
N ASP A 233 -28.30 4.30 20.01
CA ASP A 233 -29.43 4.66 20.87
C ASP A 233 -29.00 4.86 22.33
N GLY A 234 -28.11 4.02 22.88
CA GLY A 234 -27.58 4.21 24.23
C GLY A 234 -26.71 5.47 24.35
N LEU A 235 -25.93 5.80 23.31
CA LEU A 235 -25.21 7.08 23.21
C LEU A 235 -26.16 8.27 23.11
N LYS A 236 -27.29 8.13 22.40
CA LYS A 236 -28.32 9.17 22.28
C LYS A 236 -29.01 9.42 23.61
N GLN A 237 -29.42 8.37 24.32
CA GLN A 237 -30.02 8.44 25.66
C GLN A 237 -29.11 9.12 26.70
N LYS A 238 -27.78 9.06 26.50
CA LYS A 238 -26.78 9.73 27.35
C LYS A 238 -26.36 11.12 26.84
N ASN A 239 -26.97 11.62 25.77
CA ASN A 239 -26.57 12.83 25.03
C ASN A 239 -25.14 12.81 24.47
N LEU A 240 -24.49 11.64 24.42
CA LEU A 240 -23.12 11.44 23.91
C LEU A 240 -23.06 11.21 22.39
N HIS A 241 -24.19 10.92 21.73
CA HIS A 241 -24.24 10.62 20.28
C HIS A 241 -23.68 11.69 19.34
N HIS A 242 -23.58 12.95 19.76
CA HIS A 242 -22.89 13.99 18.99
C HIS A 242 -21.53 14.37 19.59
N CYS A 243 -21.21 13.89 20.80
CA CYS A 243 -19.92 14.10 21.45
C CYS A 243 -18.90 13.02 21.03
N VAL A 244 -19.34 11.80 20.72
CA VAL A 244 -18.47 10.70 20.31
C VAL A 244 -17.99 10.86 18.87
N ASN A 245 -16.66 10.77 18.68
CA ASN A 245 -16.02 10.38 17.43
C ASN A 245 -16.02 8.86 17.35
N LEU A 246 -16.91 8.30 16.55
CA LEU A 246 -17.02 6.89 16.24
C LEU A 246 -16.20 6.56 14.99
N VAL A 247 -15.34 5.54 15.05
CA VAL A 247 -14.72 4.93 13.87
C VAL A 247 -15.11 3.45 13.85
N LEU A 248 -15.98 3.09 12.92
CA LEU A 248 -16.40 1.72 12.63
C LEU A 248 -15.60 1.22 11.43
N LEU A 249 -14.90 0.10 11.60
CA LEU A 249 -14.03 -0.47 10.58
C LEU A 249 -13.99 -2.01 10.64
N SER A 250 -13.25 -2.61 9.71
CA SER A 250 -12.90 -4.03 9.75
C SER A 250 -11.43 -4.28 9.42
N ASP A 251 -10.99 -5.51 9.65
CA ASP A 251 -9.59 -5.96 9.60
C ASP A 251 -9.18 -6.59 8.25
N HIS A 252 -10.10 -7.31 7.61
CA HIS A 252 -9.98 -7.83 6.25
C HIS A 252 -11.37 -8.16 5.68
N GLY A 253 -11.47 -8.40 4.38
CA GLY A 253 -12.66 -8.95 3.74
C GLY A 253 -12.87 -10.46 4.00
N MET A 254 -13.44 -11.16 3.02
CA MET A 254 -13.68 -12.61 3.02
C MET A 254 -13.87 -13.11 1.57
N GLU A 255 -13.31 -14.29 1.26
CA GLU A 255 -13.32 -14.94 -0.06
C GLU A 255 -13.94 -16.35 0.01
N GLU A 256 -14.56 -16.83 -1.06
CA GLU A 256 -15.20 -18.17 -1.09
C GLU A 256 -14.17 -19.29 -1.29
N ALA A 257 -14.19 -20.28 -0.38
CA ALA A 257 -13.29 -21.42 -0.37
C ALA A 257 -13.78 -22.55 -1.29
N SER A 258 -12.84 -23.24 -1.97
CA SER A 258 -13.17 -24.41 -2.77
C SER A 258 -12.04 -25.43 -2.80
N CYS A 259 -12.37 -26.72 -2.63
CA CYS A 259 -11.45 -27.84 -2.87
C CYS A 259 -10.79 -27.80 -4.26
N LYS A 260 -11.44 -27.17 -5.25
CA LYS A 260 -10.93 -27.03 -6.62
C LYS A 260 -9.92 -25.88 -6.79
N LYS A 261 -9.76 -25.03 -5.77
CA LYS A 261 -8.81 -23.90 -5.73
C LYS A 261 -7.79 -24.06 -4.59
N ALA A 262 -7.33 -25.28 -4.37
CA ALA A 262 -6.24 -25.59 -3.44
C ALA A 262 -5.05 -26.16 -4.21
N ALA A 263 -3.87 -25.57 -4.01
CA ALA A 263 -2.58 -26.06 -4.51
C ALA A 263 -1.85 -26.84 -3.41
N PHE A 264 -1.15 -27.91 -3.77
CA PHE A 264 -0.44 -28.75 -2.81
C PHE A 264 1.02 -28.87 -3.18
N VAL A 265 1.92 -28.52 -2.27
CA VAL A 265 3.37 -28.46 -2.55
C VAL A 265 3.92 -29.85 -2.92
N ASN A 266 3.35 -30.92 -2.35
CA ASN A 266 3.68 -32.31 -2.71
C ASN A 266 3.21 -32.75 -4.13
N SER A 267 2.52 -31.88 -4.88
CA SER A 267 2.23 -32.10 -6.31
C SER A 267 3.29 -31.45 -7.23
N TYR A 268 4.27 -30.75 -6.66
CA TYR A 268 5.33 -30.03 -7.37
C TYR A 268 6.75 -30.42 -6.90
N GLN A 269 6.86 -31.25 -5.87
CA GLN A 269 8.11 -31.72 -5.25
C GLN A 269 7.98 -33.18 -4.82
N ASP A 270 8.96 -34.01 -5.21
CA ASP A 270 9.02 -35.43 -4.84
C ASP A 270 9.43 -35.62 -3.38
N ASN A 271 10.44 -34.86 -2.92
CA ASN A 271 10.81 -34.78 -1.50
C ASN A 271 10.11 -33.58 -0.86
N VAL A 272 9.31 -33.85 0.18
CA VAL A 272 8.68 -32.86 1.06
C VAL A 272 8.93 -33.15 2.54
N ASP A 273 9.90 -34.02 2.85
CA ASP A 273 10.12 -34.52 4.20
C ASP A 273 10.99 -33.63 5.09
N ASP A 274 11.67 -32.63 4.53
CA ASP A 274 12.54 -31.73 5.28
C ASP A 274 11.86 -30.42 5.73
N PHE A 275 10.66 -30.09 5.21
CA PHE A 275 9.99 -28.80 5.45
C PHE A 275 8.49 -28.88 5.80
N THR A 276 7.92 -27.75 6.22
CA THR A 276 6.50 -27.56 6.58
C THR A 276 5.95 -26.29 5.95
N VAL A 277 4.65 -26.32 5.62
CA VAL A 277 3.94 -25.19 5.00
C VAL A 277 2.92 -24.61 5.97
N VAL A 278 3.02 -23.31 6.27
CA VAL A 278 1.92 -22.56 6.87
C VAL A 278 0.86 -22.37 5.81
N GLN A 279 -0.22 -23.16 5.86
CA GLN A 279 -1.25 -23.17 4.82
C GLN A 279 -2.04 -21.86 4.72
N GLY A 280 -2.60 -21.59 3.54
CA GLY A 280 -3.51 -20.47 3.25
C GLY A 280 -3.21 -19.77 1.93
N PRO A 281 -3.76 -18.57 1.69
CA PRO A 281 -3.49 -17.77 0.48
C PRO A 281 -2.21 -16.90 0.57
N ALA A 282 -1.63 -16.79 1.76
CA ALA A 282 -0.31 -16.21 2.02
C ALA A 282 0.57 -17.28 2.66
N ALA A 283 0.70 -18.41 1.96
CA ALA A 283 1.34 -19.60 2.51
C ALA A 283 2.87 -19.45 2.52
N ARG A 284 3.52 -20.10 3.48
CA ARG A 284 4.95 -19.88 3.79
C ARG A 284 5.63 -21.18 4.15
N ILE A 285 6.92 -21.34 3.81
CA ILE A 285 7.65 -22.60 3.98
C ILE A 285 8.89 -22.43 4.89
N ARG A 286 9.03 -23.32 5.88
CA ARG A 286 10.23 -23.44 6.72
C ARG A 286 10.65 -24.90 6.92
N PRO A 287 11.94 -25.18 7.20
CA PRO A 287 12.38 -26.52 7.60
C PRO A 287 11.61 -27.06 8.82
N LYS A 288 11.56 -28.39 8.93
CA LYS A 288 11.00 -29.11 10.10
C LYS A 288 11.94 -29.00 11.30
N ARG A 289 13.24 -29.14 11.07
CA ARG A 289 14.33 -28.95 12.05
C ARG A 289 14.55 -27.45 12.27
N VAL A 290 14.06 -26.95 13.39
CA VAL A 290 14.26 -25.56 13.83
C VAL A 290 14.61 -25.55 15.33
N PRO A 291 15.56 -24.70 15.76
CA PRO A 291 16.16 -23.59 15.01
C PRO A 291 17.28 -23.98 14.04
N GLU A 292 17.78 -25.22 14.07
CA GLU A 292 19.07 -25.62 13.49
C GLU A 292 19.21 -25.28 12.01
N ASP A 293 18.24 -25.68 11.19
CA ASP A 293 18.35 -25.56 9.73
C ASP A 293 17.75 -24.26 9.20
N PHE A 294 17.19 -23.40 10.06
CA PHE A 294 16.37 -22.25 9.66
C PHE A 294 17.10 -21.25 8.74
N TYR A 295 18.41 -21.11 8.89
CA TYR A 295 19.23 -20.22 8.05
C TYR A 295 20.04 -20.96 6.98
N SER A 296 20.21 -22.28 7.08
CA SER A 296 21.01 -23.11 6.16
C SER A 296 20.19 -23.93 5.17
N PHE A 297 18.85 -23.87 5.26
CA PHE A 297 17.94 -24.50 4.33
C PHE A 297 17.98 -23.82 2.95
N ASP A 298 17.96 -24.62 1.88
CA ASP A 298 18.02 -24.14 0.48
C ASP A 298 16.68 -23.57 0.00
N TYR A 299 16.38 -22.34 0.45
CA TYR A 299 15.18 -21.61 0.04
C TYR A 299 15.21 -21.24 -1.44
N GLU A 300 16.36 -20.84 -1.97
CA GLU A 300 16.62 -20.52 -3.37
C GLU A 300 16.29 -21.71 -4.28
N GLY A 301 16.87 -22.87 -3.97
CA GLY A 301 16.63 -24.12 -4.68
C GLY A 301 15.18 -24.57 -4.56
N LEU A 302 14.55 -24.46 -3.39
CA LEU A 302 13.13 -24.79 -3.22
C LEU A 302 12.22 -23.87 -4.05
N VAL A 303 12.41 -22.55 -4.00
CA VAL A 303 11.64 -21.57 -4.78
C VAL A 303 11.80 -21.84 -6.27
N LYS A 304 13.04 -21.99 -6.75
CA LYS A 304 13.34 -22.35 -8.15
C LYS A 304 12.74 -23.70 -8.55
N ASN A 305 12.71 -24.67 -7.64
CA ASN A 305 12.11 -25.98 -7.85
C ASN A 305 10.57 -26.01 -7.73
N LEU A 306 9.94 -24.91 -7.29
CA LEU A 306 8.49 -24.76 -7.30
C LEU A 306 7.98 -23.85 -8.43
N SER A 307 8.81 -22.96 -8.97
CA SER A 307 8.43 -22.07 -10.07
C SER A 307 8.15 -22.84 -11.38
N CYS A 308 7.17 -22.36 -12.14
CA CYS A 308 6.96 -22.70 -13.55
C CYS A 308 6.81 -24.20 -13.87
N ARG A 309 6.25 -24.99 -12.94
CA ARG A 309 6.08 -26.45 -13.11
C ARG A 309 4.89 -26.84 -13.98
N ILE A 310 3.85 -26.01 -14.03
CA ILE A 310 2.68 -26.21 -14.89
C ILE A 310 2.27 -24.91 -15.58
N PRO A 311 1.63 -24.97 -16.76
CA PRO A 311 0.94 -23.81 -17.34
C PRO A 311 -0.10 -23.24 -16.36
N ASP A 312 -0.24 -21.92 -16.36
CA ASP A 312 -1.17 -21.17 -15.51
C ASP A 312 -1.07 -21.45 -13.99
N GLN A 313 0.12 -21.80 -13.49
CA GLN A 313 0.33 -22.20 -12.09
C GLN A 313 -0.33 -21.21 -11.07
N PRO A 314 -1.20 -21.69 -10.16
CA PRO A 314 -1.98 -20.83 -9.26
C PRO A 314 -1.18 -20.28 -8.07
N MET A 315 0.01 -20.84 -7.86
CA MET A 315 0.95 -20.58 -6.77
C MET A 315 2.25 -20.03 -7.38
N ARG A 316 2.55 -18.75 -7.18
CA ARG A 316 3.84 -18.14 -7.56
C ARG A 316 4.77 -18.18 -6.34
N PRO A 317 5.86 -18.97 -6.34
CA PRO A 317 6.81 -19.01 -5.23
C PRO A 317 7.74 -17.79 -5.27
N TYR A 318 8.04 -17.25 -4.10
CA TYR A 318 8.94 -16.10 -3.92
C TYR A 318 9.93 -16.39 -2.80
N LEU A 319 11.14 -15.84 -2.93
CA LEU A 319 11.90 -15.42 -1.76
C LEU A 319 11.28 -14.09 -1.29
N LYS A 320 11.07 -13.91 0.01
CA LYS A 320 10.32 -12.76 0.54
C LYS A 320 10.90 -11.40 0.12
N GLU A 321 12.21 -11.32 -0.04
CA GLU A 321 12.95 -10.15 -0.57
C GLU A 321 12.56 -9.74 -1.99
N HIS A 322 11.92 -10.64 -2.77
CA HIS A 322 11.41 -10.42 -4.13
C HIS A 322 9.89 -10.24 -4.21
N LEU A 323 9.17 -10.14 -3.08
CA LEU A 323 7.73 -9.80 -3.10
C LEU A 323 7.53 -8.33 -3.52
N PRO A 324 6.38 -7.96 -4.14
CA PRO A 324 6.09 -6.57 -4.50
C PRO A 324 6.20 -5.64 -3.28
N LYS A 325 7.04 -4.60 -3.38
CA LYS A 325 7.42 -3.78 -2.22
C LYS A 325 6.24 -3.11 -1.52
N ARG A 326 5.14 -2.82 -2.23
CA ARG A 326 3.84 -2.38 -1.68
C ARG A 326 3.24 -3.31 -0.60
N MET A 327 3.73 -4.55 -0.45
CA MET A 327 3.26 -5.49 0.57
C MET A 327 3.91 -5.27 1.95
N HIS A 328 5.09 -4.65 2.02
CA HIS A 328 5.86 -4.41 3.27
C HIS A 328 5.91 -5.67 4.17
N PHE A 329 6.46 -6.75 3.58
CA PHE A 329 6.39 -8.12 4.11
C PHE A 329 7.67 -8.95 3.85
N ALA A 330 8.84 -8.40 4.17
CA ALA A 330 10.14 -9.08 4.11
C ALA A 330 10.98 -8.93 5.39
N ASN A 331 11.05 -7.73 5.98
CA ASN A 331 11.94 -7.37 7.08
C ASN A 331 11.43 -7.78 8.47
N ASN A 332 11.10 -9.05 8.63
CA ASN A 332 11.02 -9.67 9.95
C ASN A 332 11.50 -11.12 9.91
N VAL A 333 12.22 -11.55 10.94
CA VAL A 333 12.71 -12.93 11.07
C VAL A 333 11.57 -13.96 11.21
N ARG A 334 10.37 -13.52 11.60
CA ARG A 334 9.15 -14.33 11.71
C ARG A 334 8.44 -14.57 10.38
N ILE A 335 8.84 -13.85 9.33
CA ILE A 335 8.43 -14.10 7.95
C ILE A 335 9.42 -15.12 7.39
N GLU A 336 8.96 -16.36 7.20
CA GLU A 336 9.74 -17.40 6.54
C GLU A 336 10.23 -16.95 5.16
N ARG A 337 11.46 -17.31 4.77
CA ARG A 337 12.09 -16.78 3.55
C ARG A 337 11.42 -17.24 2.26
N ALA A 338 10.92 -18.48 2.19
CA ALA A 338 10.11 -18.95 1.07
C ALA A 338 8.62 -18.67 1.31
N HIS A 339 8.03 -17.86 0.42
CA HIS A 339 6.63 -17.45 0.42
C HIS A 339 5.92 -17.96 -0.83
N LEU A 340 4.61 -18.18 -0.73
CA LEU A 340 3.75 -18.73 -1.78
C LEU A 340 2.60 -17.75 -2.03
N TYR A 341 2.76 -16.91 -3.05
CA TYR A 341 1.72 -15.99 -3.49
C TYR A 341 0.64 -16.75 -4.28
N MET A 342 -0.63 -16.55 -3.91
CA MET A 342 -1.76 -17.26 -4.51
C MET A 342 -2.64 -16.35 -5.37
N LYS A 343 -3.08 -16.86 -6.52
CA LYS A 343 -4.10 -16.21 -7.37
C LYS A 343 -5.42 -15.96 -6.61
N PRO A 344 -6.29 -15.03 -7.08
CA PRO A 344 -7.61 -14.79 -6.50
C PRO A 344 -8.44 -16.06 -6.29
N GLY A 345 -8.92 -16.25 -5.05
CA GLY A 345 -9.68 -17.43 -4.63
C GLY A 345 -8.87 -18.71 -4.43
N TRP A 346 -7.54 -18.70 -4.54
CA TRP A 346 -6.69 -19.88 -4.30
C TRP A 346 -6.00 -19.88 -2.93
N GLN A 347 -5.68 -21.07 -2.44
CA GLN A 347 -4.88 -21.31 -1.24
C GLN A 347 -3.83 -22.41 -1.50
N ALA A 348 -2.74 -22.45 -0.74
CA ALA A 348 -1.77 -23.53 -0.74
C ALA A 348 -1.64 -24.24 0.62
N ALA A 349 -1.26 -25.52 0.59
CA ALA A 349 -0.88 -26.34 1.74
C ALA A 349 0.21 -27.35 1.32
N LEU A 350 0.79 -28.10 2.28
CA LEU A 350 1.76 -29.15 1.93
C LEU A 350 1.09 -30.35 1.25
N GLN A 351 -0.05 -30.79 1.79
CA GLN A 351 -0.83 -31.94 1.31
C GLN A 351 -2.35 -31.67 1.42
N PRO A 352 -3.22 -32.41 0.68
CA PRO A 352 -4.68 -32.24 0.72
C PRO A 352 -5.34 -32.32 2.10
N LYS A 353 -4.75 -33.05 3.05
CA LYS A 353 -5.25 -33.20 4.43
C LYS A 353 -4.99 -31.98 5.33
N GLU A 354 -4.17 -31.03 4.89
CA GLU A 354 -3.66 -29.92 5.71
C GLU A 354 -4.34 -28.58 5.40
N ILE A 355 -5.13 -28.49 4.32
CA ILE A 355 -5.93 -27.30 4.02
C ILE A 355 -7.12 -27.21 4.98
N LYS A 356 -7.29 -26.05 5.62
CA LYS A 356 -8.33 -25.80 6.64
C LYS A 356 -9.68 -25.44 6.03
N TYR A 357 -9.68 -24.69 4.93
CA TYR A 357 -10.88 -24.13 4.32
C TYR A 357 -11.06 -24.69 2.90
N CYS A 358 -11.81 -25.79 2.81
CA CYS A 358 -12.21 -26.44 1.55
C CYS A 358 -13.58 -25.98 1.04
N SER A 359 -14.38 -25.36 1.91
CA SER A 359 -15.74 -24.88 1.71
C SER A 359 -16.02 -23.76 2.72
N GLY A 360 -16.97 -22.88 2.43
CA GLY A 360 -17.22 -21.70 3.27
C GLY A 360 -16.24 -20.58 2.93
N GLY A 361 -15.76 -19.84 3.92
CA GLY A 361 -14.93 -18.64 3.68
C GLY A 361 -13.46 -18.81 4.03
N PHE A 362 -12.58 -18.06 3.36
CA PHE A 362 -11.21 -17.82 3.79
C PHE A 362 -10.75 -16.38 3.49
N HIS A 363 -9.61 -15.98 4.04
CA HIS A 363 -9.00 -14.66 3.86
C HIS A 363 -7.48 -14.76 4.08
N GLY A 364 -6.75 -13.65 3.90
CA GLY A 364 -5.28 -13.59 3.98
C GLY A 364 -4.59 -13.41 2.64
N SER A 365 -5.35 -13.29 1.54
CA SER A 365 -4.85 -13.09 0.17
C SER A 365 -4.25 -11.69 0.00
N ASP A 366 -3.77 -11.38 -1.21
CA ASP A 366 -3.23 -10.06 -1.58
C ASP A 366 -4.17 -8.93 -1.11
N ASN A 367 -3.59 -7.89 -0.50
CA ASN A 367 -4.32 -6.76 0.05
C ASN A 367 -4.92 -5.82 -1.00
N VAL A 368 -4.60 -5.96 -2.30
CA VAL A 368 -5.33 -5.26 -3.37
C VAL A 368 -6.54 -6.02 -3.91
N PHE A 369 -6.74 -7.29 -3.57
CA PHE A 369 -7.89 -8.05 -4.07
C PHE A 369 -9.21 -7.49 -3.52
N LYS A 370 -10.20 -7.29 -4.41
CA LYS A 370 -11.51 -6.69 -4.07
C LYS A 370 -12.21 -7.37 -2.89
N ASN A 371 -12.19 -8.71 -2.84
CA ASN A 371 -12.84 -9.49 -1.78
C ASN A 371 -12.09 -9.43 -0.44
N MET A 372 -10.87 -8.87 -0.38
CA MET A 372 -10.10 -8.68 0.86
C MET A 372 -10.22 -7.27 1.44
N GLN A 373 -10.87 -6.33 0.74
CA GLN A 373 -10.99 -4.95 1.21
C GLN A 373 -11.89 -4.82 2.46
N THR A 374 -11.70 -3.73 3.22
CA THR A 374 -12.35 -3.49 4.52
C THR A 374 -13.33 -2.32 4.47
N ILE A 375 -14.24 -2.26 5.47
CA ILE A 375 -15.10 -1.10 5.67
C ILE A 375 -14.40 -0.03 6.52
N PHE A 376 -14.74 1.23 6.30
CA PHE A 376 -14.44 2.33 7.22
C PHE A 376 -15.56 3.37 7.17
N ILE A 377 -16.09 3.71 8.35
CA ILE A 377 -17.12 4.73 8.57
C ILE A 377 -16.73 5.56 9.79
N GLY A 378 -16.39 6.82 9.57
CA GLY A 378 -16.18 7.81 10.63
C GLY A 378 -17.45 8.63 10.89
N TYR A 379 -17.85 8.83 12.14
CA TYR A 379 -19.00 9.65 12.52
C TYR A 379 -18.73 10.42 13.82
N GLY A 380 -18.87 11.75 13.84
CA GLY A 380 -18.72 12.50 15.09
C GLY A 380 -18.42 14.00 14.94
N PRO A 381 -18.07 14.67 16.06
CA PRO A 381 -17.75 16.10 16.08
C PRO A 381 -16.45 16.44 15.34
N GLY A 382 -15.40 15.62 15.44
CA GLY A 382 -14.12 15.82 14.74
C GLY A 382 -14.13 15.46 13.26
N LEU A 383 -15.02 14.55 12.83
CA LEU A 383 -15.08 14.00 11.47
C LEU A 383 -16.08 14.76 10.59
N LYS A 384 -15.83 14.87 9.27
CA LYS A 384 -16.76 15.54 8.35
C LYS A 384 -18.09 14.79 8.22
N TYR A 385 -19.12 15.50 7.78
CA TYR A 385 -20.50 15.02 7.65
C TYR A 385 -20.83 14.79 6.16
N LYS A 386 -21.60 13.74 5.85
CA LYS A 386 -22.06 13.39 4.48
C LYS A 386 -20.95 13.42 3.41
N THR A 387 -19.75 13.01 3.80
CA THR A 387 -18.54 13.10 2.98
C THR A 387 -18.14 11.72 2.47
N ASN A 388 -17.83 11.60 1.18
CA ASN A 388 -17.16 10.41 0.63
C ASN A 388 -15.72 10.76 0.29
N VAL A 389 -14.78 9.91 0.70
CA VAL A 389 -13.34 10.07 0.46
C VAL A 389 -12.81 8.93 -0.42
N ALA A 390 -11.57 9.07 -0.91
CA ALA A 390 -10.91 8.01 -1.66
C ALA A 390 -10.56 6.79 -0.76
N PRO A 391 -10.26 5.62 -1.35
CA PRO A 391 -9.64 4.52 -0.60
C PRO A 391 -8.29 4.93 -0.01
N PHE A 392 -8.04 4.49 1.22
CA PHE A 392 -6.79 4.69 1.97
C PHE A 392 -6.44 3.43 2.76
N GLU A 393 -5.25 3.37 3.35
CA GLU A 393 -4.70 2.17 3.98
C GLU A 393 -4.87 2.19 5.51
N ASN A 394 -5.05 1.02 6.13
CA ASN A 394 -5.37 0.93 7.55
C ASN A 394 -4.21 1.31 8.51
N ILE A 395 -2.98 1.43 8.00
CA ILE A 395 -1.85 2.08 8.70
C ILE A 395 -2.14 3.56 9.03
N GLU A 396 -2.90 4.26 8.19
CA GLU A 396 -3.17 5.69 8.33
C GLU A 396 -4.14 5.98 9.50
N VAL A 397 -4.88 4.96 9.97
CA VAL A 397 -5.89 5.08 11.03
C VAL A 397 -5.26 5.42 12.38
N TYR A 398 -4.02 5.01 12.65
CA TYR A 398 -3.35 5.33 13.92
C TYR A 398 -3.14 6.84 14.11
N ASN A 399 -2.64 7.52 13.07
CA ASN A 399 -2.48 8.98 13.08
C ASN A 399 -3.85 9.67 13.24
N LEU A 400 -4.87 9.21 12.50
CA LEU A 400 -6.24 9.72 12.64
C LEU A 400 -6.81 9.54 14.06
N LEU A 401 -6.54 8.42 14.74
CA LEU A 401 -6.98 8.19 16.12
C LEU A 401 -6.25 9.12 17.10
N CYS A 402 -4.96 9.40 16.87
CA CYS A 402 -4.19 10.36 17.66
C CYS A 402 -4.70 11.80 17.45
N ASP A 403 -4.98 12.19 16.20
CA ASP A 403 -5.60 13.48 15.86
C ASP A 403 -7.01 13.65 16.48
N LEU A 404 -7.82 12.58 16.52
CA LEU A 404 -9.14 12.56 17.15
C LEU A 404 -9.12 12.53 18.69
N LEU A 405 -7.93 12.41 19.29
CA LEU A 405 -7.65 12.47 20.72
C LEU A 405 -6.83 13.72 21.13
N ASP A 406 -6.38 14.54 20.16
CA ASP A 406 -5.48 15.68 20.34
C ASP A 406 -4.14 15.30 21.03
N ILE A 407 -3.53 14.19 20.58
CA ILE A 407 -2.25 13.67 21.10
C ILE A 407 -1.22 13.44 19.98
N PRO A 408 0.08 13.59 20.24
CA PRO A 408 1.13 13.25 19.28
C PRO A 408 1.21 11.73 19.05
N PRO A 409 1.23 11.25 17.79
CA PRO A 409 1.46 9.85 17.48
C PRO A 409 2.93 9.44 17.72
N ALA A 410 3.16 8.16 18.03
CA ALA A 410 4.48 7.55 17.98
C ALA A 410 4.95 7.33 16.52
N PRO A 411 6.25 7.16 16.25
CA PRO A 411 6.75 6.88 14.90
C PRO A 411 6.12 5.62 14.30
N ASN A 412 5.51 5.78 13.12
CA ASN A 412 4.72 4.75 12.45
C ASN A 412 4.85 4.83 10.92
N ASN A 413 4.26 3.88 10.18
CA ASN A 413 4.34 3.80 8.72
C ASN A 413 3.25 4.62 7.99
N GLY A 414 2.23 5.11 8.72
CA GLY A 414 1.21 6.01 8.17
C GLY A 414 1.75 7.43 7.94
N THR A 415 1.25 8.10 6.91
CA THR A 415 1.71 9.42 6.47
C THR A 415 0.88 10.52 7.15
N HIS A 416 1.30 10.99 8.33
CA HIS A 416 0.55 11.99 9.13
C HIS A 416 0.17 13.22 8.29
N GLY A 417 -1.11 13.61 8.35
CA GLY A 417 -1.71 14.64 7.47
C GLY A 417 -2.46 14.09 6.25
N SER A 418 -2.20 12.86 5.80
CA SER A 418 -2.91 12.22 4.65
C SER A 418 -4.43 12.24 4.80
N LEU A 419 -4.92 11.94 6.01
CA LEU A 419 -6.34 11.86 6.37
C LEU A 419 -6.92 13.19 6.90
N ASN A 420 -6.20 14.32 6.83
CA ASN A 420 -6.74 15.65 7.19
C ASN A 420 -8.05 15.96 6.45
N HIS A 421 -8.20 15.43 5.24
CA HIS A 421 -9.40 15.60 4.42
C HIS A 421 -10.66 14.90 5.00
N LEU A 422 -10.54 14.02 6.01
CA LEU A 422 -11.65 13.43 6.78
C LEU A 422 -12.08 14.31 7.99
N LEU A 423 -11.20 15.19 8.48
CA LEU A 423 -11.41 15.96 9.71
C LEU A 423 -12.07 17.32 9.45
N LYS A 424 -12.92 17.80 10.37
CA LYS A 424 -13.46 19.17 10.31
C LYS A 424 -12.38 20.21 10.59
N ASN A 425 -11.61 19.98 11.64
CA ASN A 425 -10.49 20.81 12.08
C ASN A 425 -9.28 19.88 12.31
N PRO A 426 -8.33 19.75 11.37
CA PRO A 426 -7.13 18.95 11.57
C PRO A 426 -6.20 19.62 12.61
N PRO A 427 -5.70 18.90 13.63
CA PRO A 427 -4.74 19.46 14.59
C PRO A 427 -3.31 19.48 14.02
N HIS A 428 -2.95 18.49 13.20
CA HIS A 428 -1.68 18.46 12.47
C HIS A 428 -1.82 19.14 11.10
N LEU A 429 -0.95 20.12 10.83
CA LEU A 429 -0.77 20.72 9.52
C LEU A 429 0.57 20.22 8.95
N PRO A 430 0.56 19.36 7.91
CA PRO A 430 1.79 18.79 7.37
C PRO A 430 2.61 19.82 6.60
N VAL A 431 3.91 19.62 6.58
CA VAL A 431 4.87 20.42 5.80
C VAL A 431 5.69 19.50 4.89
N TYR A 432 6.25 20.06 3.81
CA TYR A 432 7.21 19.33 2.99
C TYR A 432 8.47 18.99 3.80
N PRO A 433 9.08 17.81 3.60
CA PRO A 433 10.35 17.46 4.22
C PRO A 433 11.44 18.40 3.69
N ALA A 434 12.34 18.84 4.58
CA ALA A 434 13.49 19.64 4.18
C ALA A 434 14.48 18.81 3.35
N GLU A 435 14.99 19.40 2.27
CA GLU A 435 16.10 18.85 1.48
C GLU A 435 17.37 18.78 2.34
N LEU A 436 17.97 17.60 2.46
CA LEU A 436 19.12 17.34 3.36
C LEU A 436 20.47 17.42 2.63
N SER A 437 20.46 17.31 1.31
CA SER A 437 21.61 17.58 0.44
C SER A 437 21.17 18.52 -0.66
N SER A 438 21.85 19.65 -0.84
CA SER A 438 21.63 20.60 -1.95
C SER A 438 22.40 20.18 -3.19
N ASP A 439 21.95 20.56 -4.39
CA ASP A 439 22.66 20.25 -5.62
C ASP A 439 24.01 20.96 -5.73
N SER A 440 25.00 20.23 -6.25
CA SER A 440 26.32 20.72 -6.61
C SER A 440 26.39 21.11 -8.08
N THR A 441 27.47 21.80 -8.47
CA THR A 441 27.70 22.13 -9.89
C THR A 441 28.29 20.95 -10.67
N CYS A 442 27.83 20.82 -11.91
CA CYS A 442 28.43 19.99 -12.96
C CYS A 442 28.60 20.87 -14.21
N GLU A 443 29.76 21.49 -14.34
CA GLU A 443 30.05 22.47 -15.41
C GLU A 443 30.97 21.86 -16.48
N ALA A 444 30.72 22.24 -17.73
CA ALA A 444 31.50 21.76 -18.86
C ALA A 444 32.92 22.33 -18.84
N SER A 445 33.93 21.49 -18.59
CA SER A 445 35.35 21.91 -18.62
C SER A 445 35.84 22.28 -20.04
N GLY A 446 35.06 21.95 -21.06
CA GLY A 446 35.30 22.30 -22.46
C GLY A 446 34.18 21.76 -23.37
N PRO A 447 34.21 22.08 -24.68
CA PRO A 447 33.22 21.59 -25.66
C PRO A 447 33.44 20.12 -26.07
N ALA A 448 34.56 19.52 -25.65
CA ALA A 448 34.93 18.13 -25.90
C ALA A 448 35.35 17.48 -24.57
N PRO A 449 35.12 16.17 -24.39
CA PRO A 449 35.44 15.48 -23.15
C PRO A 449 36.96 15.31 -22.99
N SER A 450 37.43 15.30 -21.74
CA SER A 450 38.84 15.08 -21.40
C SER A 450 39.27 13.60 -21.51
N ASP A 451 38.31 12.68 -21.39
CA ASP A 451 38.43 11.26 -21.75
C ASP A 451 37.12 10.81 -22.41
N ASN A 452 37.19 10.00 -23.46
CA ASN A 452 36.01 9.43 -24.14
C ASN A 452 35.49 8.15 -23.45
N LEU A 453 36.21 7.62 -22.46
CA LEU A 453 35.84 6.42 -21.67
C LEU A 453 35.44 5.21 -22.55
N GLY A 454 36.10 5.09 -23.71
CA GLY A 454 35.86 4.05 -24.72
C GLY A 454 34.52 4.11 -25.45
N CYS A 455 33.74 5.18 -25.29
CA CYS A 455 32.46 5.40 -25.96
C CYS A 455 32.65 6.02 -27.35
N SER A 456 31.65 5.89 -28.23
CA SER A 456 31.72 6.42 -29.60
C SER A 456 30.33 6.77 -30.14
N CYS A 457 30.08 8.06 -30.37
CA CYS A 457 28.88 8.56 -31.06
C CYS A 457 29.19 9.85 -31.82
N SER A 458 28.41 10.17 -32.86
CA SER A 458 28.56 11.40 -33.63
C SER A 458 28.18 12.65 -32.82
N PRO A 459 28.89 13.78 -32.94
CA PRO A 459 28.60 14.98 -32.16
C PRO A 459 27.57 15.89 -32.83
N SER A 460 26.38 16.00 -32.22
CA SER A 460 25.47 17.14 -32.39
C SER A 460 25.66 18.17 -31.25
N PRO A 461 25.34 19.47 -31.46
CA PRO A 461 25.43 20.52 -30.45
C PRO A 461 24.29 20.45 -29.42
N PRO A 462 24.48 20.98 -28.20
CA PRO A 462 23.40 21.08 -27.21
C PRO A 462 22.40 22.21 -27.54
N SER A 463 21.13 22.00 -27.21
CA SER A 463 20.06 23.00 -27.27
C SER A 463 19.42 23.15 -25.88
N ASP A 464 19.21 24.39 -25.43
CA ASP A 464 19.15 24.75 -24.00
C ASP A 464 17.91 25.59 -23.61
N SER A 465 16.90 25.71 -24.49
CA SER A 465 15.74 26.60 -24.27
C SER A 465 14.41 25.85 -24.12
N GLY A 466 13.99 25.60 -22.87
CA GLY A 466 12.60 25.28 -22.51
C GLY A 466 12.37 24.05 -21.63
N ALA A 467 13.32 23.10 -21.62
CA ALA A 467 13.16 21.76 -21.04
C ALA A 467 12.61 21.70 -19.60
N LYS A 468 13.06 22.59 -18.71
CA LYS A 468 12.66 22.57 -17.28
C LYS A 468 11.14 22.72 -17.09
N ALA A 469 10.47 23.56 -17.90
CA ALA A 469 9.03 23.78 -17.78
C ALA A 469 8.21 22.57 -18.29
N LEU A 470 8.72 21.86 -19.30
CA LEU A 470 8.04 20.70 -19.89
C LEU A 470 8.23 19.42 -19.08
N HIS A 471 9.43 19.21 -18.51
CA HIS A 471 9.84 17.94 -17.91
C HIS A 471 9.83 17.91 -16.38
N LEU A 472 9.83 19.09 -15.72
CA LEU A 472 9.65 19.22 -14.26
C LEU A 472 8.44 20.11 -13.89
N PRO A 473 7.23 19.86 -14.44
CA PRO A 473 6.05 20.70 -14.20
C PRO A 473 5.50 20.67 -12.76
N TYR A 474 6.05 19.80 -11.89
CA TYR A 474 5.68 19.66 -10.48
C TYR A 474 6.88 19.84 -9.52
N GLY A 475 7.95 20.47 -10.03
CA GLY A 475 9.17 20.76 -9.28
C GLY A 475 10.28 19.72 -9.43
N ILE A 476 11.46 20.08 -8.91
CA ILE A 476 12.63 19.19 -8.82
C ILE A 476 12.41 18.21 -7.65
N PRO A 477 12.61 16.89 -7.83
CA PRO A 477 12.61 15.93 -6.73
C PRO A 477 13.70 16.27 -5.71
N ARG A 478 13.32 16.43 -4.44
CA ARG A 478 14.25 16.79 -3.36
C ARG A 478 15.07 15.60 -2.90
N VAL A 479 16.33 15.82 -2.52
CA VAL A 479 17.18 14.77 -1.95
C VAL A 479 17.12 14.81 -0.41
N LEU A 480 16.58 13.74 0.17
CA LEU A 480 16.48 13.49 1.62
C LEU A 480 17.58 12.54 2.13
N GLN A 481 18.51 12.13 1.27
CA GLN A 481 19.73 11.44 1.66
C GLN A 481 20.70 12.47 2.28
N GLU A 482 21.38 12.13 3.38
CA GLU A 482 22.37 13.00 4.01
C GLU A 482 23.74 12.92 3.28
N ASN A 483 24.35 14.08 3.01
CA ASN A 483 25.68 14.21 2.41
C ASN A 483 25.85 13.62 0.99
N ALA A 484 24.78 13.55 0.19
CA ALA A 484 24.83 13.07 -1.19
C ALA A 484 25.38 14.15 -2.15
N ASP A 485 26.45 13.84 -2.86
CA ASP A 485 26.97 14.65 -3.95
C ASP A 485 26.24 14.34 -5.26
N TYR A 486 25.29 15.20 -5.62
CA TYR A 486 24.56 15.14 -6.89
C TYR A 486 24.51 16.51 -7.59
N CYS A 487 24.17 16.55 -8.86
CA CYS A 487 24.00 17.77 -9.66
C CYS A 487 22.82 17.64 -10.64
N VAL A 488 22.15 18.75 -10.98
CA VAL A 488 21.02 18.73 -11.93
C VAL A 488 21.52 18.95 -13.36
N LEU A 489 21.29 17.97 -14.24
CA LEU A 489 21.71 18.00 -15.65
C LEU A 489 20.51 18.19 -16.58
N HIS A 490 20.46 19.35 -17.24
CA HIS A 490 19.44 19.70 -18.22
C HIS A 490 19.79 19.19 -19.63
N HIS A 491 18.78 18.74 -20.37
CA HIS A 491 18.83 18.32 -21.78
C HIS A 491 17.54 18.77 -22.47
N ALA A 492 17.47 18.73 -23.81
CA ALA A 492 16.26 19.14 -24.54
C ALA A 492 15.03 18.29 -24.20
N ASP A 493 15.18 16.96 -24.15
CA ASP A 493 14.09 15.99 -23.97
C ASP A 493 13.88 15.52 -22.51
N TYR A 494 14.80 15.85 -21.60
CA TYR A 494 14.76 15.38 -20.20
C TYR A 494 15.61 16.24 -19.25
N VAL A 495 15.37 16.09 -17.95
CA VAL A 495 16.23 16.60 -16.87
C VAL A 495 16.55 15.45 -15.92
N ASN A 496 17.75 15.40 -15.34
CA ASN A 496 18.10 14.38 -14.36
C ASN A 496 18.86 14.94 -13.15
N GLY A 497 18.76 14.26 -12.02
CA GLY A 497 19.60 14.49 -10.83
C GLY A 497 20.69 13.43 -10.79
N TYR A 498 21.91 13.80 -11.20
CA TYR A 498 23.04 12.89 -11.30
C TYR A 498 23.83 12.80 -10.01
N SER A 499 23.91 11.62 -9.37
CA SER A 499 24.78 11.42 -8.21
C SER A 499 26.17 10.96 -8.64
N LYS A 500 27.19 11.67 -8.13
CA LYS A 500 28.60 11.32 -8.28
C LYS A 500 28.98 10.15 -7.34
N ASP A 501 28.28 9.98 -6.23
CA ASP A 501 28.51 8.90 -5.25
C ASP A 501 28.15 7.51 -5.78
N ILE A 502 27.11 7.42 -6.63
CA ILE A 502 26.68 6.16 -7.27
C ILE A 502 26.95 6.10 -8.78
N LEU A 503 27.59 7.12 -9.34
CA LEU A 503 27.93 7.23 -10.77
C LEU A 503 26.72 7.05 -11.73
N MET A 504 25.49 7.27 -11.27
CA MET A 504 24.25 7.17 -12.06
C MET A 504 23.20 8.18 -11.57
N PRO A 505 22.16 8.51 -12.37
CA PRO A 505 21.08 9.36 -11.90
C PRO A 505 20.32 8.73 -10.74
N LEU A 506 20.01 9.55 -9.73
CA LEU A 506 19.01 9.23 -8.70
C LEU A 506 17.60 9.24 -9.32
N TRP A 507 17.37 10.18 -10.25
CA TRP A 507 16.11 10.36 -10.96
C TRP A 507 16.33 10.95 -12.35
N VAL A 508 15.49 10.56 -13.30
CA VAL A 508 15.38 11.11 -14.65
C VAL A 508 13.92 11.49 -14.88
N ALA A 509 13.66 12.73 -15.30
CA ALA A 509 12.33 13.30 -15.50
C ALA A 509 12.14 13.78 -16.95
N TYR A 510 11.06 13.35 -17.59
CA TYR A 510 10.73 13.64 -18.99
C TYR A 510 9.21 13.62 -19.22
N THR A 511 8.76 14.05 -20.40
CA THR A 511 7.32 14.15 -20.70
C THR A 511 7.06 13.67 -22.12
N ILE A 512 6.26 12.61 -22.25
CA ILE A 512 5.87 12.02 -23.53
C ILE A 512 4.54 12.66 -23.97
N ASN A 513 4.47 13.01 -25.25
CA ASN A 513 3.25 13.47 -25.92
C ASN A 513 2.64 12.31 -26.76
N PRO A 514 1.31 12.28 -27.02
CA PRO A 514 0.62 11.14 -27.65
C PRO A 514 1.14 10.66 -29.03
N LEU A 515 1.96 11.45 -29.71
CA LEU A 515 2.43 11.25 -31.10
C LEU A 515 3.97 11.24 -31.23
N VAL A 516 4.68 10.81 -30.20
CA VAL A 516 6.15 10.64 -30.23
C VAL A 516 6.54 9.40 -31.05
N SER A 517 7.64 9.51 -31.80
CA SER A 517 8.34 8.39 -32.46
C SER A 517 9.72 8.22 -31.83
N LEU A 518 10.23 6.98 -31.80
CA LEU A 518 11.41 6.58 -31.04
C LEU A 518 12.63 6.31 -31.93
N ALA A 519 13.81 6.65 -31.44
CA ALA A 519 15.09 6.62 -32.18
C ALA A 519 16.00 5.45 -31.75
N GLU A 520 17.05 5.18 -32.52
CA GLU A 520 18.12 4.27 -32.06
C GLU A 520 19.06 4.99 -31.06
N ALA A 521 19.51 4.26 -30.04
CA ALA A 521 20.36 4.78 -28.97
C ALA A 521 21.86 4.70 -29.30
N CYS A 522 22.63 5.73 -28.93
CA CYS A 522 24.06 5.88 -29.23
C CYS A 522 24.75 6.72 -28.14
N VAL A 523 25.82 6.19 -27.53
CA VAL A 523 26.36 6.71 -26.25
C VAL A 523 27.71 7.42 -26.42
N ARG A 524 27.86 8.61 -25.82
CA ARG A 524 29.09 9.42 -25.70
C ARG A 524 29.33 9.86 -24.25
N THR A 525 30.47 10.42 -23.87
CA THR A 525 30.68 10.99 -22.52
C THR A 525 29.91 12.30 -22.30
N ASP A 526 29.60 12.65 -21.03
CA ASP A 526 29.31 14.05 -20.69
C ASP A 526 30.62 14.86 -20.70
N VAL A 527 30.49 16.16 -20.94
CA VAL A 527 31.56 17.15 -20.73
C VAL A 527 31.42 17.87 -19.38
N ARG A 528 30.23 17.80 -18.76
CA ARG A 528 29.86 18.41 -17.45
C ARG A 528 30.17 17.53 -16.25
N VAL A 529 30.30 16.23 -16.45
CA VAL A 529 30.62 15.24 -15.41
C VAL A 529 32.09 14.84 -15.57
N ALA A 530 32.84 14.85 -14.48
CA ALA A 530 34.26 14.49 -14.51
C ALA A 530 34.43 12.99 -14.85
N PRO A 531 35.46 12.57 -15.61
CA PRO A 531 35.68 11.17 -15.95
C PRO A 531 35.78 10.23 -14.73
N LEU A 532 36.35 10.71 -13.62
CA LEU A 532 36.43 9.96 -12.34
C LEU A 532 35.05 9.74 -11.71
N SER A 533 34.12 10.66 -11.93
CA SER A 533 32.70 10.58 -11.55
C SER A 533 31.83 10.07 -12.70
N SER A 534 32.41 9.31 -13.65
CA SER A 534 31.71 8.77 -14.83
C SER A 534 31.99 7.28 -14.99
N GLN A 535 31.05 6.57 -15.62
CA GLN A 535 31.17 5.15 -15.94
C GLN A 535 31.88 4.93 -17.28
N ASN A 536 32.38 3.71 -17.53
CA ASN A 536 33.26 3.44 -18.67
C ASN A 536 32.65 2.45 -19.68
N CYS A 537 32.50 2.83 -20.96
CA CYS A 537 31.90 1.99 -22.00
C CYS A 537 32.69 0.69 -22.28
N VAL A 538 34.02 0.70 -22.07
CA VAL A 538 34.87 -0.50 -22.19
C VAL A 538 34.36 -1.63 -21.29
N ARG A 539 33.90 -1.31 -20.07
CA ARG A 539 33.43 -2.28 -19.09
C ARG A 539 32.28 -3.16 -19.61
N TYR A 540 31.37 -2.58 -20.39
CA TYR A 540 30.16 -3.27 -20.89
C TYR A 540 30.43 -4.00 -22.20
N ARG A 541 31.26 -3.42 -23.07
CA ARG A 541 31.69 -4.05 -24.31
C ARG A 541 32.57 -5.28 -24.06
N ASP A 542 33.41 -5.23 -23.03
CA ASP A 542 34.43 -6.26 -22.77
C ASP A 542 34.00 -7.26 -21.67
N ASN A 543 32.84 -7.08 -21.02
CA ASN A 543 32.26 -8.02 -20.05
C ASN A 543 30.85 -8.48 -20.45
N PRO A 544 30.67 -9.72 -20.97
CA PRO A 544 29.39 -10.22 -21.45
C PRO A 544 28.36 -10.52 -20.35
N ALA A 545 28.70 -10.33 -19.06
CA ALA A 545 27.76 -10.42 -17.94
C ALA A 545 27.20 -9.05 -17.50
N LEU A 546 27.42 -7.99 -18.28
CA LEU A 546 26.91 -6.64 -18.04
C LEU A 546 26.33 -6.04 -19.34
N SER A 547 25.16 -5.43 -19.23
CA SER A 547 24.65 -4.47 -20.24
C SER A 547 24.20 -3.16 -19.56
N TYR A 548 23.59 -2.26 -20.33
CA TYR A 548 23.08 -0.96 -19.92
C TYR A 548 21.72 -0.67 -20.58
N GLY A 549 20.93 0.24 -19.98
CA GLY A 549 19.62 0.65 -20.48
C GLY A 549 19.30 2.11 -20.16
N LEU A 550 18.56 2.78 -21.04
CA LEU A 550 18.22 4.20 -20.86
C LEU A 550 17.09 4.36 -19.84
N LEU A 551 17.22 5.29 -18.88
CA LEU A 551 16.13 5.61 -17.93
C LEU A 551 14.97 6.38 -18.56
N HIS A 552 15.16 6.96 -19.74
CA HIS A 552 14.14 7.61 -20.56
C HIS A 552 14.18 6.96 -21.96
N PRO A 553 13.09 7.03 -22.76
CA PRO A 553 13.12 6.57 -24.14
C PRO A 553 13.90 7.57 -25.03
N PRO A 554 14.53 7.12 -26.12
CA PRO A 554 15.20 7.99 -27.09
C PRO A 554 14.19 8.61 -28.08
N SER A 555 14.15 9.94 -28.18
CA SER A 555 13.21 10.67 -29.06
C SER A 555 13.74 10.84 -30.50
N ASN A 556 12.84 11.01 -31.47
CA ASN A 556 13.18 11.37 -32.87
C ASN A 556 13.20 12.90 -33.16
N TYR A 557 13.47 13.76 -32.17
CA TYR A 557 13.67 15.19 -32.47
C TYR A 557 14.99 15.42 -33.24
N LEU A 558 15.03 16.42 -34.12
CA LEU A 558 16.12 16.59 -35.10
C LEU A 558 17.51 16.92 -34.52
N ASP A 559 17.63 17.11 -33.20
CA ASP A 559 18.89 17.32 -32.46
C ASP A 559 19.32 16.12 -31.58
N SER A 560 18.46 15.11 -31.36
CA SER A 560 18.59 14.11 -30.27
C SER A 560 19.54 12.93 -30.54
N GLN A 561 20.55 13.07 -31.41
CA GLN A 561 21.65 12.07 -31.54
C GLN A 561 22.66 12.14 -30.37
N ILE A 562 22.18 12.46 -29.16
CA ILE A 562 23.00 12.80 -28.00
C ILE A 562 22.50 12.05 -26.77
N TRP A 563 23.05 10.86 -26.54
CA TRP A 563 22.94 10.21 -25.23
C TRP A 563 24.31 10.23 -24.56
N VAL A 564 24.44 11.20 -23.67
CA VAL A 564 25.51 11.25 -22.68
C VAL A 564 25.49 9.97 -21.85
N LEU A 565 26.67 9.45 -21.47
CA LEU A 565 26.92 8.53 -20.38
C LEU A 565 26.36 9.18 -19.12
N ASN A 566 25.07 8.95 -18.87
CA ASN A 566 24.47 8.57 -17.59
C ASN A 566 23.07 7.93 -17.74
N PRO A 567 22.81 7.04 -18.74
CA PRO A 567 21.72 6.08 -18.60
C PRO A 567 22.12 4.98 -17.60
N CYS A 568 21.17 4.20 -17.08
CA CYS A 568 21.50 3.19 -16.07
C CYS A 568 22.32 2.03 -16.65
N LEU A 569 23.58 1.93 -16.20
CA LEU A 569 24.46 0.83 -16.51
C LEU A 569 24.62 -0.09 -15.28
N HIS A 570 24.61 -1.41 -15.50
CA HIS A 570 25.04 -2.54 -14.64
C HIS A 570 24.04 -3.71 -14.59
N LYS A 571 24.56 -4.90 -14.93
CA LYS A 571 24.04 -6.26 -14.65
C LYS A 571 22.57 -6.56 -15.02
N TYR A 572 22.14 -6.06 -16.17
CA TYR A 572 21.17 -6.80 -16.97
C TYR A 572 21.74 -8.17 -17.37
N ASP A 573 21.02 -9.24 -17.06
CA ASP A 573 20.84 -10.31 -18.06
C ASP A 573 19.86 -9.76 -19.11
N ASN A 574 20.01 -10.09 -20.39
CA ASN A 574 19.25 -9.48 -21.51
C ASN A 574 17.74 -9.38 -21.21
N ILE A 575 17.21 -10.43 -20.58
CA ILE A 575 15.90 -10.56 -19.92
C ILE A 575 15.32 -9.23 -19.41
N PHE A 576 15.99 -8.52 -18.49
CA PHE A 576 15.42 -7.30 -17.89
C PHE A 576 15.59 -6.08 -18.80
N SER A 577 16.51 -6.11 -19.76
CA SER A 577 16.72 -5.05 -20.74
C SER A 577 15.57 -5.05 -21.74
N ASP A 578 15.21 -6.23 -22.25
CA ASP A 578 14.11 -6.39 -23.20
C ASP A 578 12.76 -6.02 -22.55
N VAL A 579 12.57 -6.37 -21.28
CA VAL A 579 11.39 -5.97 -20.47
C VAL A 579 11.34 -4.45 -20.26
N TRP A 580 12.47 -3.83 -19.92
CA TRP A 580 12.56 -2.38 -19.72
C TRP A 580 12.33 -1.62 -21.04
N MET A 581 12.89 -2.10 -22.15
CA MET A 581 12.63 -1.57 -23.50
C MET A 581 11.16 -1.70 -23.87
N TYR A 582 10.53 -2.86 -23.73
CA TYR A 582 9.11 -3.02 -24.04
C TYR A 582 8.21 -2.10 -23.18
N PHE A 583 8.55 -1.91 -21.91
CA PHE A 583 7.85 -0.95 -21.06
C PHE A 583 7.94 0.49 -21.62
N HIS A 584 9.12 0.91 -22.09
CA HIS A 584 9.35 2.25 -22.63
C HIS A 584 8.76 2.45 -24.04
N ASP A 585 8.96 1.47 -24.92
CA ASP A 585 8.65 1.59 -26.33
C ASP A 585 7.17 1.29 -26.65
N VAL A 586 6.51 0.49 -25.81
CA VAL A 586 5.11 0.07 -26.00
C VAL A 586 4.20 0.59 -24.89
N LEU A 587 4.54 0.37 -23.61
CA LEU A 587 3.63 0.69 -22.50
C LEU A 587 3.56 2.20 -22.20
N LEU A 588 4.69 2.91 -22.14
CA LEU A 588 4.68 4.37 -21.96
C LEU A 588 3.97 5.11 -23.11
N VAL A 589 4.14 4.65 -24.36
CA VAL A 589 3.43 5.21 -25.53
C VAL A 589 1.92 4.99 -25.40
N LYS A 590 1.50 3.79 -24.99
CA LYS A 590 0.10 3.44 -24.72
C LYS A 590 -0.50 4.31 -23.60
N TYR A 591 0.20 4.48 -22.47
CA TYR A 591 -0.24 5.38 -21.39
C TYR A 591 -0.31 6.84 -21.87
N SER A 592 0.68 7.32 -22.61
CA SER A 592 0.67 8.68 -23.18
C SER A 592 -0.51 8.92 -24.12
N GLN A 593 -0.94 7.91 -24.89
CA GLN A 593 -2.11 8.03 -25.77
C GLN A 593 -3.42 8.00 -24.99
N GLN A 594 -3.51 7.22 -23.90
CA GLN A 594 -4.70 7.14 -23.05
C GLN A 594 -4.89 8.38 -22.16
N LEU A 595 -3.80 9.01 -21.72
CA LEU A 595 -3.80 10.08 -20.72
C LEU A 595 -3.63 11.51 -21.30
N ASN A 596 -3.58 11.64 -22.63
CA ASN A 596 -3.28 12.89 -23.35
C ASN A 596 -1.90 13.49 -22.98
N GLY A 597 -0.88 12.63 -23.01
CA GLY A 597 0.46 12.91 -22.54
C GLY A 597 0.71 12.34 -21.14
N VAL A 598 1.97 12.07 -20.81
CA VAL A 598 2.37 11.62 -19.47
C VAL A 598 3.73 12.21 -19.09
N ASN A 599 3.83 12.81 -17.91
CA ASN A 599 5.10 13.14 -17.29
C ASN A 599 5.60 11.90 -16.53
N VAL A 600 6.87 11.56 -16.71
CA VAL A 600 7.48 10.34 -16.18
C VAL A 600 8.70 10.72 -15.36
N VAL A 601 8.82 10.14 -14.16
CA VAL A 601 10.04 10.16 -13.36
C VAL A 601 10.48 8.74 -13.08
N SER A 602 11.70 8.37 -13.46
CA SER A 602 12.27 7.02 -13.32
C SER A 602 13.63 7.05 -12.64
N GLY A 603 14.05 5.94 -12.04
CA GLY A 603 15.34 5.85 -11.35
C GLY A 603 15.63 4.47 -10.73
N PRO A 604 16.87 4.26 -10.23
CA PRO A 604 17.28 3.05 -9.53
C PRO A 604 16.78 3.03 -8.07
N ILE A 605 16.67 1.83 -7.48
CA ILE A 605 16.43 1.60 -6.05
C ILE A 605 17.46 0.60 -5.50
N PHE A 606 18.04 0.94 -4.34
CA PHE A 606 18.98 0.10 -3.61
C PHE A 606 18.37 -0.26 -2.25
N ASP A 607 17.81 -1.47 -2.17
CA ASP A 607 17.18 -2.03 -0.96
C ASP A 607 17.68 -3.48 -0.79
N GLN A 608 18.98 -3.61 -0.48
CA GLN A 608 19.65 -4.89 -0.28
C GLN A 608 19.36 -5.47 1.11
N LEU A 609 18.90 -4.62 2.05
CA LEU A 609 18.43 -4.98 3.37
C LEU A 609 16.95 -5.45 3.40
N TYR A 610 16.25 -5.33 2.27
CA TYR A 610 14.82 -5.64 2.08
C TYR A 610 13.89 -4.99 3.12
N ASP A 611 14.26 -3.80 3.60
CA ASP A 611 13.59 -3.07 4.70
C ASP A 611 12.67 -1.93 4.23
N GLY A 612 12.51 -1.75 2.92
CA GLY A 612 11.63 -0.75 2.35
C GLY A 612 12.22 0.66 2.31
N HIS A 613 13.49 0.85 2.69
CA HIS A 613 14.18 2.13 2.68
C HIS A 613 15.37 2.13 1.72
N PHE A 614 16.02 3.28 1.54
CA PHE A 614 17.24 3.39 0.73
C PHE A 614 18.48 2.89 1.50
N ASP A 615 19.26 1.99 0.89
CA ASP A 615 20.59 1.62 1.38
C ASP A 615 21.50 2.86 1.43
N ALA A 616 22.35 2.95 2.46
CA ALA A 616 23.46 3.90 2.45
C ALA A 616 24.49 3.53 1.36
N PRO A 617 25.13 4.51 0.68
CA PRO A 617 26.10 4.24 -0.37
C PRO A 617 27.25 3.31 0.08
N LYS A 618 27.45 2.21 -0.64
CA LYS A 618 28.59 1.32 -0.44
C LYS A 618 29.84 1.93 -1.07
N ILE A 619 31.01 1.75 -0.44
CA ILE A 619 32.29 2.29 -0.93
C ILE A 619 32.52 1.82 -2.37
N ILE A 620 32.57 2.78 -3.29
CA ILE A 620 32.72 2.54 -4.73
C ILE A 620 34.18 2.29 -5.10
N THR A 621 34.43 1.18 -5.81
CA THR A 621 35.65 1.00 -6.61
C THR A 621 35.58 1.88 -7.86
N LEU A 622 36.71 2.50 -8.25
CA LEU A 622 36.71 3.57 -9.27
C LEU A 622 36.06 3.12 -10.59
N HIS A 623 35.09 3.90 -11.08
CA HIS A 623 34.23 3.61 -12.24
C HIS A 623 33.25 2.42 -12.11
N GLU A 624 33.00 1.91 -10.90
CA GLU A 624 32.11 0.76 -10.65
C GLU A 624 30.82 1.16 -9.90
N ALA A 625 29.77 1.51 -10.64
CA ALA A 625 28.47 1.82 -10.06
C ALA A 625 27.79 0.59 -9.41
N PRO A 626 27.00 0.76 -8.33
CA PRO A 626 26.27 -0.32 -7.69
C PRO A 626 25.15 -0.87 -8.57
N ILE A 627 24.83 -2.15 -8.43
CA ILE A 627 23.70 -2.79 -9.13
C ILE A 627 22.39 -2.45 -8.39
N PRO A 628 21.40 -1.80 -9.05
CA PRO A 628 20.08 -1.57 -8.46
C PRO A 628 19.36 -2.89 -8.15
N THR A 629 18.62 -2.91 -7.05
CA THR A 629 17.74 -4.04 -6.68
C THR A 629 16.39 -3.99 -7.41
N HIS A 630 15.92 -2.77 -7.67
CA HIS A 630 14.67 -2.47 -8.36
C HIS A 630 14.88 -1.21 -9.21
N PHE A 631 13.97 -0.95 -10.14
CA PHE A 631 13.83 0.35 -10.80
C PHE A 631 12.43 0.88 -10.56
N TYR A 632 12.31 2.17 -10.27
CA TYR A 632 11.01 2.82 -10.15
C TYR A 632 10.62 3.53 -11.43
N VAL A 633 9.32 3.62 -11.67
CA VAL A 633 8.71 4.54 -12.63
C VAL A 633 7.48 5.17 -12.00
N ILE A 634 7.38 6.49 -12.01
CA ILE A 634 6.22 7.27 -11.60
C ILE A 634 5.64 7.93 -12.85
N LEU A 635 4.43 7.53 -13.24
CA LEU A 635 3.62 8.18 -14.27
C LEU A 635 2.73 9.23 -13.62
N THR A 636 2.71 10.44 -14.16
CA THR A 636 1.84 11.54 -13.71
C THR A 636 1.09 12.16 -14.89
N SER A 637 -0.23 12.33 -14.74
CA SER A 637 -1.12 12.89 -15.75
C SER A 637 -2.15 13.83 -15.12
N CYS A 638 -2.97 14.46 -15.96
CA CYS A 638 -4.09 15.27 -15.51
C CYS A 638 -5.36 14.42 -15.34
N GLY A 639 -6.04 14.52 -14.19
CA GLY A 639 -7.36 13.89 -14.00
C GLY A 639 -8.48 14.51 -14.86
N ASN A 640 -8.18 15.60 -15.57
CA ASN A 640 -8.95 16.05 -16.73
C ASN A 640 -8.07 15.94 -17.98
N SER A 641 -8.30 14.88 -18.78
CA SER A 641 -7.56 14.58 -20.01
C SER A 641 -7.72 15.64 -21.12
N SER A 642 -8.52 16.69 -20.94
CA SER A 642 -8.49 17.88 -21.81
C SER A 642 -7.18 18.67 -21.73
N PHE A 643 -6.37 18.48 -20.68
CA PHE A 643 -5.10 19.18 -20.49
C PHE A 643 -3.89 18.23 -20.57
N SER A 644 -2.76 18.76 -21.03
CA SER A 644 -1.46 18.09 -21.00
C SER A 644 -0.97 17.92 -19.54
N PRO A 645 0.01 17.05 -19.24
CA PRO A 645 0.65 16.98 -17.92
C PRO A 645 1.26 18.32 -17.47
N ALA A 646 1.83 19.09 -18.42
CA ALA A 646 2.51 20.36 -18.15
C ALA A 646 1.52 21.50 -17.84
N ASP A 647 0.44 21.61 -18.62
CA ASP A 647 -0.58 22.66 -18.50
C ASP A 647 -1.80 22.23 -17.64
N CYS A 648 -1.68 21.12 -16.92
CA CYS A 648 -2.80 20.48 -16.23
C CYS A 648 -3.48 21.39 -15.20
N GLN A 649 -4.79 21.57 -15.36
CA GLN A 649 -5.62 22.35 -14.44
C GLN A 649 -6.46 21.41 -13.55
N GLY A 650 -6.33 21.57 -12.24
CA GLY A 650 -6.98 20.73 -11.24
C GLY A 650 -6.10 19.56 -10.76
N ARG A 651 -6.76 18.45 -10.41
CA ARG A 651 -6.16 17.28 -9.75
C ARG A 651 -5.17 16.53 -10.65
N LEU A 652 -4.02 16.17 -10.08
CA LEU A 652 -3.08 15.20 -10.65
C LEU A 652 -3.55 13.77 -10.39
N GLU A 653 -3.24 12.89 -11.34
CA GLU A 653 -3.38 11.44 -11.20
C GLU A 653 -2.01 10.78 -11.38
N THR A 654 -1.75 9.73 -10.60
CA THR A 654 -0.44 9.09 -10.51
C THR A 654 -0.55 7.59 -10.50
N THR A 655 0.29 6.92 -11.29
CA THR A 655 0.52 5.47 -11.25
C THR A 655 2.01 5.24 -11.11
N SER A 656 2.41 4.59 -10.03
CA SER A 656 3.82 4.28 -9.75
C SER A 656 4.07 2.77 -9.70
N PHE A 657 5.29 2.38 -10.04
CA PHE A 657 5.75 1.00 -10.12
C PHE A 657 7.13 0.87 -9.45
N ILE A 658 7.39 -0.27 -8.80
CA ILE A 658 8.71 -0.65 -8.29
C ILE A 658 9.07 -2.02 -8.88
N LEU A 659 9.73 -2.00 -10.03
CA LEU A 659 9.98 -3.18 -10.86
C LEU A 659 11.25 -3.92 -10.37
N PRO A 660 11.18 -5.20 -9.97
CA PRO A 660 12.32 -5.92 -9.43
C PRO A 660 13.37 -6.24 -10.51
N HIS A 661 14.63 -5.89 -10.25
CA HIS A 661 15.73 -6.08 -11.18
C HIS A 661 16.25 -7.52 -11.09
N ARG A 662 15.67 -8.41 -11.89
CA ARG A 662 15.96 -9.86 -11.87
C ARG A 662 16.64 -10.34 -13.15
N SER A 663 17.58 -11.26 -13.01
CA SER A 663 18.29 -11.92 -14.11
C SER A 663 17.62 -13.23 -14.56
N ASP A 664 16.30 -13.36 -14.42
CA ASP A 664 15.56 -14.59 -14.77
C ASP A 664 14.05 -14.32 -14.95
N HIS A 665 13.35 -15.20 -15.70
CA HIS A 665 11.89 -15.16 -15.89
C HIS A 665 11.10 -16.04 -14.91
N THR A 666 11.68 -16.56 -13.82
CA THR A 666 11.01 -17.53 -12.91
C THR A 666 9.85 -16.95 -12.10
N GLU A 667 9.68 -15.63 -12.13
CA GLU A 667 8.54 -14.93 -11.55
C GLU A 667 7.28 -15.04 -12.42
N THR A 668 7.44 -14.82 -13.73
CA THR A 668 6.34 -14.71 -14.70
C THR A 668 6.14 -15.97 -15.52
N CYS A 669 7.13 -16.87 -15.54
CA CYS A 669 7.17 -18.10 -16.34
C CYS A 669 7.05 -17.84 -17.85
N ALA A 670 7.46 -16.65 -18.29
CA ALA A 670 7.49 -16.28 -19.70
C ALA A 670 8.64 -17.00 -20.42
N ASN A 671 8.29 -17.75 -21.47
CA ASN A 671 9.24 -18.42 -22.37
C ASN A 671 9.19 -17.83 -23.80
N GLY A 672 8.63 -16.63 -23.96
CA GLY A 672 8.33 -16.02 -25.26
C GLY A 672 8.77 -14.57 -25.36
N SER A 673 9.12 -14.14 -26.57
CA SER A 673 9.67 -12.82 -26.90
C SER A 673 8.60 -11.81 -27.36
N ASP A 674 7.35 -12.00 -26.95
CA ASP A 674 6.22 -11.13 -27.30
C ASP A 674 5.90 -10.07 -26.23
N PHE A 675 6.46 -10.24 -25.01
CA PHE A 675 6.42 -9.33 -23.87
C PHE A 675 5.03 -8.84 -23.43
N GLN A 676 3.94 -9.46 -23.91
CA GLN A 676 2.57 -9.08 -23.58
C GLN A 676 2.28 -9.17 -22.06
N TRP A 677 2.98 -10.09 -21.38
CA TRP A 677 2.95 -10.29 -19.94
C TRP A 677 3.53 -9.12 -19.11
N VAL A 678 4.34 -8.23 -19.71
CA VAL A 678 5.04 -7.15 -18.99
C VAL A 678 4.06 -6.14 -18.40
N GLN A 679 2.89 -5.93 -19.02
CA GLN A 679 1.85 -5.07 -18.43
C GLN A 679 1.30 -5.67 -17.13
N GLU A 680 0.84 -6.92 -17.13
CA GLU A 680 0.30 -7.58 -15.93
C GLU A 680 1.34 -7.69 -14.80
N TRP A 681 2.62 -7.88 -15.16
CA TRP A 681 3.72 -7.91 -14.19
C TRP A 681 4.04 -6.53 -13.61
N ALA A 682 4.05 -5.47 -14.43
CA ALA A 682 4.19 -4.10 -13.93
C ALA A 682 3.00 -3.71 -13.03
N GLU A 683 1.76 -4.02 -13.44
CA GLU A 683 0.55 -3.77 -12.65
C GLU A 683 0.54 -4.56 -11.32
N PHE A 684 1.12 -5.76 -11.27
CA PHE A 684 1.33 -6.52 -10.04
C PHE A 684 2.33 -5.84 -9.08
N HIS A 685 3.37 -5.21 -9.64
CA HIS A 685 4.40 -4.40 -8.95
C HIS A 685 4.06 -2.90 -8.87
N ALA A 686 2.79 -2.53 -9.06
CA ALA A 686 2.31 -1.20 -8.78
C ALA A 686 2.56 -0.83 -7.30
N SER A 687 2.85 0.44 -7.05
CA SER A 687 3.21 0.99 -5.75
C SER A 687 2.59 2.35 -5.51
N ARG A 688 2.65 2.83 -4.27
CA ARG A 688 2.39 4.23 -3.93
C ARG A 688 3.63 5.05 -4.30
N VAL A 689 3.48 6.34 -4.58
CA VAL A 689 4.66 7.22 -4.73
C VAL A 689 5.39 7.34 -3.38
N ARG A 690 4.66 7.23 -2.25
CA ARG A 690 5.24 7.15 -0.91
C ARG A 690 6.20 5.96 -0.73
N ASP A 691 5.93 4.82 -1.37
CA ASP A 691 6.84 3.66 -1.34
C ASP A 691 8.16 3.98 -2.09
N VAL A 692 8.06 4.69 -3.22
CA VAL A 692 9.23 5.16 -3.98
C VAL A 692 10.04 6.16 -3.16
N GLU A 693 9.40 7.12 -2.48
CA GLU A 693 10.11 8.07 -1.60
C GLU A 693 10.91 7.37 -0.49
N LEU A 694 10.36 6.33 0.13
CA LEU A 694 11.07 5.53 1.16
C LEU A 694 12.30 4.83 0.56
N LEU A 695 12.13 4.14 -0.57
CA LEU A 695 13.15 3.32 -1.23
C LEU A 695 14.23 4.11 -1.99
N THR A 696 14.06 5.41 -2.18
CA THR A 696 14.99 6.27 -2.93
C THR A 696 15.59 7.41 -2.09
N GLY A 697 14.99 7.76 -0.95
CA GLY A 697 15.36 8.98 -0.23
C GLY A 697 15.09 10.25 -1.03
N LEU A 698 14.16 10.22 -1.98
CA LEU A 698 13.70 11.38 -2.75
C LEU A 698 12.35 11.89 -2.23
N SER A 699 11.98 13.12 -2.57
CA SER A 699 10.62 13.60 -2.38
C SER A 699 10.08 14.42 -3.56
N PHE A 700 8.87 14.04 -4.01
CA PHE A 700 8.26 14.52 -5.25
C PHE A 700 7.14 15.55 -5.01
N TYR A 701 6.70 16.27 -6.05
CA TYR A 701 5.55 17.18 -6.04
C TYR A 701 5.62 18.30 -4.97
N HIS A 702 6.79 18.93 -4.80
CA HIS A 702 6.95 20.06 -3.87
C HIS A 702 6.35 21.37 -4.41
N ASP A 703 6.18 21.46 -5.73
CA ASP A 703 5.61 22.65 -6.38
C ASP A 703 4.15 22.40 -6.81
N ARG A 704 3.42 23.49 -7.13
CA ARG A 704 2.03 23.56 -7.64
C ARG A 704 0.88 23.18 -6.69
N ILE A 705 0.93 22.07 -5.95
CA ILE A 705 -0.22 21.59 -5.12
C ILE A 705 0.02 21.75 -3.61
N SER A 706 -1.07 21.71 -2.82
CA SER A 706 -0.97 21.78 -1.35
C SER A 706 -0.32 20.54 -0.75
N VAL A 707 0.25 20.64 0.45
CA VAL A 707 0.90 19.51 1.12
C VAL A 707 -0.12 18.38 1.36
N GLU A 708 -1.32 18.71 1.82
CA GLU A 708 -2.39 17.75 2.09
C GLU A 708 -2.88 17.03 0.82
N GLU A 709 -2.96 17.71 -0.32
CA GLU A 709 -3.23 17.06 -1.62
C GLU A 709 -2.05 16.19 -2.06
N THR A 710 -0.82 16.65 -1.84
CA THR A 710 0.40 15.89 -2.14
C THR A 710 0.49 14.61 -1.32
N LEU A 711 0.14 14.62 -0.04
CA LEU A 711 0.11 13.41 0.79
C LEU A 711 -0.97 12.43 0.32
N GLN A 712 -2.18 12.91 -0.01
CA GLN A 712 -3.24 12.08 -0.60
C GLN A 712 -2.80 11.46 -1.94
N LEU A 713 -2.12 12.23 -2.80
CA LEU A 713 -1.58 11.74 -4.07
C LEU A 713 -0.49 10.68 -3.84
N LYS A 714 0.43 10.92 -2.90
CA LYS A 714 1.56 10.02 -2.60
C LYS A 714 1.15 8.71 -1.94
N THR A 715 0.13 8.73 -1.09
CA THR A 715 -0.43 7.53 -0.43
C THR A 715 -1.39 6.73 -1.31
N PHE A 716 -1.83 7.29 -2.45
CA PHE A 716 -2.67 6.56 -3.40
C PHE A 716 -1.90 5.40 -4.05
N LEU A 717 -2.55 4.23 -4.12
CA LEU A 717 -2.09 3.06 -4.86
C LEU A 717 -3.16 2.74 -5.90
N GLN A 718 -2.77 2.79 -7.18
CA GLN A 718 -3.61 2.36 -8.28
C GLN A 718 -3.85 0.84 -8.18
N THR A 719 -5.10 0.43 -8.40
CA THR A 719 -5.51 -0.99 -8.46
C THR A 719 -6.13 -1.27 -9.82
N PHE A 720 -5.77 -2.41 -10.42
CA PHE A 720 -6.19 -2.84 -11.75
C PHE A 720 -7.24 -3.96 -11.65
#